data_AF-A0A2D9Z9K2-F1
#
_entry.id   AF-A0A2D9Z9K2-F1
#
_cell.length_a   1.000
_cell.length_b   1.000
_cell.length_c   1.000
_cell.angle_alpha   90.00
_cell.angle_beta   90.00
_cell.angle_gamma   90.00
#
_symmetry.space_group_name_H-M   'P 1'
#
loop_
_entity.id
_entity.type
_entity.pdbx_description
1 polymer ?
#
loop_
_entity_poly.entity_id
_entity_poly.type
_entity_poly.pdbx_seq_one_letter_code
_entity_poly.pdbx_strand_id
1 'polypeptide(L)'
;MASNQLSPGVVIQERDLTTTAVVPTANVGFLAGPFEQGPVEEIVDIVSETQLVEKFGEPNDYNYEYWFTAANYLSYGGLLKIVRVTHSDLKNSCDEGTAPLIKNLDNYEGSFETAANTWTWAARTPGSDGNSIGVFVTDAGADHIAVLPAPGSGNEHEFVADEALTAASGAAGSVFKYSIVLTVDTVVGTFVPGTSTTIGIGGSAEAVTVLAWDATDKKLEIALPSGGVTGIIADGQTVTQGTNTAVIATSGIERRLYIIKDKGSVDFAATDAVTDTNSTSVVITSVREEYQEREYSPGAKWISVAARPGTSQYADSKGGFRDELHILVIDIDGTITGTPGTLLERFLNVSKASDAKTTVGENNYYPQVIKTKSAYVYWGEHETDVHNANSSASAGNWGIGAENRSFNIIRSAAGGPSYPGSTIAIGSKNNSSYYYRLQNGASYSVTGGFYDISNTDLAKSYDLIADREAVTVDFVLTGPTGNSDVSGLSKINTIKQVIDLRKDCIAFISPRRGHIVGVTDPQVVTDNVVNFFKTLPSSSYMVFDSGYKYVYDKYNDKYRYIPCNSDIAGLCVQTTILTDPWFSPAGFTRGVLRNVIKMGYTPNKAQRDQLYANRVNPIVTFPGQGTVLYGDKTALSFASAFDRINVRRLFLTIERFIEQAAKTQLFEQNDSEQRGFFLNIVEPYMQTVQGRRGVTDFLVKCDESNNPPEAIDRGEFFAEIYVKPTRTVNYITLSFIATRSGVSFSEVVS
;
A
#
# COMPACT_ATOMS: atom_id res chain seq x y z
N MET A 1 -47.33 12.14 -4.92
CA MET A 1 -48.28 11.55 -5.91
C MET A 1 -49.70 11.80 -5.42
N ALA A 2 -50.52 12.51 -6.19
CA ALA A 2 -51.90 12.83 -5.83
C ALA A 2 -52.83 11.62 -6.11
N SER A 3 -53.61 11.19 -5.12
CA SER A 3 -54.70 10.23 -5.32
C SER A 3 -56.04 10.96 -5.36
N ASN A 4 -56.73 10.88 -6.49
CA ASN A 4 -58.14 11.26 -6.62
C ASN A 4 -59.01 10.33 -5.77
N GLN A 5 -59.77 10.91 -4.81
CA GLN A 5 -60.86 10.20 -4.14
C GLN A 5 -62.19 10.88 -4.50
N LEU A 6 -63.13 10.10 -5.04
CA LEU A 6 -64.42 10.55 -5.59
C LEU A 6 -65.64 10.17 -4.70
N SER A 7 -65.44 9.89 -3.40
CA SER A 7 -66.55 9.70 -2.43
C SER A 7 -66.20 10.16 -1.01
N PRO A 8 -67.16 10.64 -0.20
CA PRO A 8 -66.90 11.11 1.17
C PRO A 8 -66.48 9.97 2.11
N GLY A 9 -65.31 10.10 2.73
CA GLY A 9 -64.79 9.21 3.77
C GLY A 9 -63.66 9.88 4.54
N VAL A 10 -63.44 9.49 5.80
CA VAL A 10 -62.32 9.98 6.61
C VAL A 10 -61.10 9.13 6.31
N VAL A 11 -60.06 9.74 5.74
CA VAL A 11 -58.75 9.12 5.55
C VAL A 11 -57.89 9.46 6.77
N ILE A 12 -57.55 8.45 7.57
CA ILE A 12 -56.50 8.57 8.58
C ILE A 12 -55.18 8.28 7.85
N GLN A 13 -54.38 9.32 7.66
CA GLN A 13 -53.00 9.15 7.20
C GLN A 13 -52.10 9.10 8.43
N GLU A 14 -51.58 7.91 8.74
CA GLU A 14 -50.41 7.80 9.59
C GLU A 14 -49.19 8.16 8.76
N ARG A 15 -48.57 9.28 9.13
CA ARG A 15 -47.26 9.67 8.61
C ARG A 15 -46.23 9.27 9.65
N ASP A 16 -45.56 8.14 9.43
CA ASP A 16 -44.44 7.74 10.27
C ASP A 16 -43.24 8.67 10.00
N LEU A 17 -42.84 9.44 11.01
CA LEU A 17 -41.68 10.33 11.02
C LEU A 17 -40.52 9.75 11.84
N THR A 18 -40.56 8.46 12.23
CA THR A 18 -39.48 7.84 13.02
C THR A 18 -38.20 7.61 12.21
N THR A 19 -38.28 7.68 10.87
CA THR A 19 -37.09 7.92 10.05
C THR A 19 -36.83 9.42 10.01
N THR A 20 -36.26 9.97 11.09
CA THR A 20 -35.36 11.11 10.91
C THR A 20 -34.40 10.73 9.79
N ALA A 21 -34.34 11.53 8.72
CA ALA A 21 -33.21 11.45 7.81
C ALA A 21 -31.97 11.59 8.70
N VAL A 22 -31.27 10.47 8.92
CA VAL A 22 -29.97 10.50 9.57
C VAL A 22 -29.11 11.23 8.57
N VAL A 23 -28.92 12.54 8.79
CA VAL A 23 -27.79 13.25 8.19
C VAL A 23 -26.60 12.39 8.54
N PRO A 24 -25.82 11.88 7.57
CA PRO A 24 -24.60 11.20 7.90
C PRO A 24 -23.79 12.21 8.73
N THR A 25 -23.67 11.98 10.03
CA THR A 25 -22.70 12.67 10.86
C THR A 25 -21.35 12.13 10.43
N ALA A 26 -20.92 12.55 9.24
CA ALA A 26 -19.58 12.32 8.78
C ALA A 26 -18.69 12.95 9.86
N ASN A 27 -17.93 12.07 10.51
CA ASN A 27 -16.89 12.39 11.47
C ASN A 27 -15.60 11.95 10.79
N VAL A 28 -15.34 12.54 9.63
CA VAL A 28 -14.28 12.13 8.71
C VAL A 28 -13.04 12.97 9.00
N GLY A 29 -12.04 12.32 9.56
CA GLY A 29 -10.71 12.88 9.72
C GLY A 29 -9.92 12.76 8.41
N PHE A 30 -8.95 13.65 8.23
CA PHE A 30 -7.94 13.56 7.18
C PHE A 30 -6.55 13.74 7.76
N LEU A 31 -5.60 12.91 7.34
CA LEU A 31 -4.19 13.05 7.68
C LEU A 31 -3.31 12.70 6.46
N ALA A 32 -2.39 13.60 6.12
CA ALA A 32 -1.30 13.31 5.20
C ALA A 32 0.01 13.15 5.99
N GLY A 33 0.74 12.05 5.76
CA GLY A 33 2.00 11.76 6.46
C GLY A 33 2.88 10.73 5.74
N PRO A 34 4.12 10.54 6.20
CA PRO A 34 4.98 9.46 5.75
C PRO A 34 4.54 8.16 6.43
N PHE A 35 4.42 7.08 5.66
CA PHE A 35 4.07 5.74 6.16
C PHE A 35 5.01 4.72 5.52
N GLU A 36 5.17 3.54 6.13
CA GLU A 36 6.07 2.50 5.59
C GLU A 36 5.50 1.84 4.35
N GLN A 37 4.18 1.66 4.33
CA GLN A 37 3.50 0.93 3.27
C GLN A 37 2.29 1.71 2.75
N GLY A 38 1.65 1.16 1.72
CA GLY A 38 0.46 1.72 1.10
C GLY A 38 0.73 2.59 -0.12
N PRO A 39 -0.32 2.90 -0.89
CA PRO A 39 -0.23 3.72 -2.09
C PRO A 39 0.13 5.17 -1.73
N VAL A 40 0.93 5.79 -2.58
CA VAL A 40 1.39 7.17 -2.45
C VAL A 40 0.46 8.09 -3.25
N GLU A 41 0.14 9.26 -2.69
CA GLU A 41 -0.77 10.24 -3.30
C GLU A 41 -2.14 9.64 -3.67
N GLU A 42 -2.64 8.71 -2.86
CA GLU A 42 -3.98 8.12 -2.97
C GLU A 42 -4.70 8.22 -1.62
N ILE A 43 -6.00 8.53 -1.65
CA ILE A 43 -6.82 8.63 -0.43
C ILE A 43 -7.31 7.24 -0.04
N VAL A 44 -6.88 6.75 1.11
CA VAL A 44 -7.30 5.45 1.66
C VAL A 44 -8.15 5.66 2.92
N ASP A 45 -9.28 4.99 2.97
CA ASP A 45 -10.21 5.05 4.10
C ASP A 45 -9.87 4.00 5.16
N ILE A 46 -9.62 4.48 6.38
CA ILE A 46 -9.25 3.67 7.53
C ILE A 46 -10.29 3.85 8.65
N VAL A 47 -10.81 2.75 9.17
CA VAL A 47 -11.80 2.73 10.26
C VAL A 47 -11.30 2.09 11.55
N SER A 48 -10.14 1.44 11.52
CA SER A 48 -9.57 0.76 12.69
C SER A 48 -8.05 0.79 12.68
N GLU A 49 -7.46 0.63 13.86
CA GLU A 49 -6.00 0.53 14.01
C GLU A 49 -5.44 -0.72 13.31
N THR A 50 -6.17 -1.84 13.30
CA THR A 50 -5.74 -3.05 12.59
C THR A 50 -5.66 -2.80 11.08
N GLN A 51 -6.65 -2.12 10.51
CA GLN A 51 -6.62 -1.74 9.09
C GLN A 51 -5.52 -0.72 8.79
N LEU A 52 -5.20 0.17 9.73
CA LEU A 52 -4.07 1.09 9.61
C LEU A 52 -2.75 0.32 9.45
N VAL A 53 -2.52 -0.70 10.28
CA VAL A 53 -1.34 -1.57 10.17
C VAL A 53 -1.32 -2.31 8.84
N GLU A 54 -2.44 -2.91 8.43
CA GLU A 54 -2.52 -3.68 7.18
C GLU A 54 -2.21 -2.84 5.93
N LYS A 55 -2.67 -1.58 5.91
CA LYS A 55 -2.53 -0.71 4.72
C LYS A 55 -1.27 0.15 4.72
N PHE A 56 -0.82 0.62 5.89
CA PHE A 56 0.26 1.61 6.00
C PHE A 56 1.48 1.11 6.79
N GLY A 57 1.45 -0.13 7.28
CA GLY A 57 2.51 -0.74 8.06
C GLY A 57 2.50 -0.31 9.53
N GLU A 58 3.41 -0.91 10.31
CA GLU A 58 3.64 -0.58 11.71
C GLU A 58 4.40 0.75 11.89
N PRO A 59 4.24 1.45 13.03
CA PRO A 59 5.02 2.65 13.30
C PRO A 59 6.49 2.29 13.54
N ASN A 60 7.40 3.18 13.18
CA ASN A 60 8.83 3.03 13.43
C ASN A 60 9.44 4.23 14.17
N ASP A 61 10.76 4.28 14.29
CA ASP A 61 11.47 5.36 14.97
C ASP A 61 11.30 6.75 14.30
N TYR A 62 10.89 6.80 13.03
CA TYR A 62 10.88 8.01 12.21
C TYR A 62 9.49 8.56 11.88
N ASN A 63 8.45 7.72 11.80
CA ASN A 63 7.07 8.12 11.43
C ASN A 63 6.07 8.14 12.59
N TYR A 64 6.45 7.65 13.79
CA TYR A 64 5.51 7.37 14.88
C TYR A 64 4.59 8.55 15.25
N GLU A 65 5.04 9.80 15.14
CA GLU A 65 4.20 10.96 15.47
C GLU A 65 3.00 11.08 14.52
N TYR A 66 3.17 10.80 13.23
CA TYR A 66 2.07 10.74 12.26
C TYR A 66 1.22 9.50 12.48
N TRP A 67 1.86 8.34 12.64
CA TRP A 67 1.17 7.06 12.79
C TRP A 67 0.26 7.05 14.04
N PHE A 68 0.78 7.47 15.19
CA PHE A 68 -0.03 7.56 16.41
C PHE A 68 -1.02 8.72 16.40
N THR A 69 -0.82 9.76 15.59
CA THR A 69 -1.88 10.76 15.35
C THR A 69 -3.10 10.09 14.70
N ALA A 70 -2.88 9.22 13.71
CA ALA A 70 -3.95 8.44 13.07
C ALA A 70 -4.61 7.47 14.05
N ALA A 71 -3.81 6.60 14.69
CA ALA A 71 -4.33 5.60 15.63
C ALA A 71 -5.10 6.24 16.80
N ASN A 72 -4.60 7.36 17.31
CA ASN A 72 -5.25 8.05 18.42
C ASN A 72 -6.60 8.66 18.01
N TYR A 73 -6.71 9.27 16.82
CA TYR A 73 -7.99 9.75 16.31
C TYR A 73 -9.01 8.60 16.20
N LEU A 74 -8.61 7.48 15.60
CA LEU A 74 -9.45 6.28 15.46
C LEU A 74 -9.95 5.73 16.80
N SER A 75 -9.18 5.94 17.89
CA SER A 75 -9.60 5.53 19.25
C SER A 75 -10.81 6.29 19.79
N TYR A 76 -11.12 7.49 19.27
CA TYR A 76 -12.33 8.25 19.61
C TYR A 76 -13.53 7.88 18.73
N GLY A 77 -13.30 7.14 17.64
CA GLY A 77 -14.28 6.79 16.63
C GLY A 77 -14.13 7.62 15.35
N GLY A 78 -15.03 7.40 14.40
CA GLY A 78 -15.03 8.06 13.09
C GLY A 78 -14.29 7.28 12.01
N LEU A 79 -14.19 7.89 10.83
CA LEU A 79 -13.43 7.39 9.68
C LEU A 79 -12.25 8.31 9.45
N LEU A 80 -11.09 7.78 9.14
CA LEU A 80 -9.89 8.55 8.85
C LEU A 80 -9.45 8.30 7.42
N LYS A 81 -9.42 9.36 6.61
CA LYS A 81 -8.83 9.37 5.29
C LYS A 81 -7.34 9.64 5.42
N ILE A 82 -6.51 8.73 4.93
CA ILE A 82 -5.05 8.85 5.01
C ILE A 82 -4.47 8.94 3.60
N VAL A 83 -3.52 9.84 3.43
CA VAL A 83 -2.69 9.92 2.22
C VAL A 83 -1.23 9.74 2.62
N ARG A 84 -0.56 8.77 2.01
CA ARG A 84 0.90 8.64 2.12
C ARG A 84 1.57 9.65 1.20
N VAL A 85 2.46 10.45 1.77
CA VAL A 85 3.12 11.56 1.08
C VAL A 85 4.24 11.04 0.17
N THR A 86 4.42 11.63 -1.01
CA THR A 86 5.53 11.27 -1.92
C THR A 86 6.88 11.81 -1.42
N HIS A 87 7.98 11.24 -1.91
CA HIS A 87 9.33 11.81 -1.75
C HIS A 87 10.21 11.41 -2.94
N SER A 88 11.27 12.17 -3.24
CA SER A 88 12.20 11.84 -4.34
C SER A 88 12.98 10.55 -4.11
N ASP A 89 13.33 10.29 -2.86
CA ASP A 89 14.13 9.13 -2.43
C ASP A 89 13.30 7.86 -2.29
N LEU A 90 11.97 8.00 -2.26
CA LEU A 90 11.06 6.86 -2.17
C LEU A 90 11.13 6.06 -3.49
N LYS A 91 11.37 4.74 -3.39
CA LYS A 91 11.49 3.83 -4.53
C LYS A 91 10.85 2.48 -4.26
N ASN A 92 10.24 1.90 -5.28
CA ASN A 92 9.80 0.51 -5.30
C ASN A 92 11.00 -0.36 -5.58
N SER A 93 11.12 -1.48 -4.87
CA SER A 93 12.11 -2.50 -5.20
C SER A 93 11.85 -3.06 -6.59
N CYS A 94 12.89 -3.38 -7.35
CA CYS A 94 12.78 -4.03 -8.65
C CYS A 94 13.87 -5.08 -8.83
N ASP A 95 13.68 -5.99 -9.78
CA ASP A 95 14.60 -7.10 -10.03
C ASP A 95 15.93 -6.68 -10.66
N GLU A 96 15.88 -5.70 -11.57
CA GLU A 96 17.05 -5.15 -12.24
C GLU A 96 16.83 -3.67 -12.57
N GLY A 97 17.85 -3.00 -13.10
CA GLY A 97 17.72 -1.64 -13.62
C GLY A 97 17.61 -0.58 -12.52
N THR A 98 16.98 0.55 -12.87
CA THR A 98 16.79 1.67 -11.94
C THR A 98 15.44 1.53 -11.24
N ALA A 99 15.47 1.47 -9.91
CA ALA A 99 14.28 1.38 -9.07
C ALA A 99 13.26 2.49 -9.43
N PRO A 100 12.02 2.13 -9.82
CA PRO A 100 11.01 3.12 -10.16
C PRO A 100 10.37 3.73 -8.90
N LEU A 101 9.63 4.82 -9.08
CA LEU A 101 8.66 5.31 -8.09
C LEU A 101 7.27 5.12 -8.69
N ILE A 102 6.68 3.97 -8.41
CA ILE A 102 5.29 3.63 -8.76
C ILE A 102 4.43 4.02 -7.57
N LYS A 103 3.69 5.12 -7.70
CA LYS A 103 2.97 5.73 -6.58
C LYS A 103 1.71 4.94 -6.21
N ASN A 104 0.88 4.65 -7.20
CA ASN A 104 -0.42 4.01 -7.07
C ASN A 104 -0.78 3.33 -8.40
N LEU A 105 -1.98 2.73 -8.47
CA LEU A 105 -2.41 1.99 -9.66
C LEU A 105 -2.50 2.91 -10.90
N ASP A 106 -3.11 4.09 -10.77
CA ASP A 106 -3.25 5.03 -11.89
C ASP A 106 -1.89 5.45 -12.46
N ASN A 107 -0.91 5.67 -11.59
CA ASN A 107 0.45 5.98 -12.01
C ASN A 107 1.14 4.79 -12.71
N TYR A 108 0.88 3.56 -12.24
CA TYR A 108 1.36 2.35 -12.91
C TYR A 108 0.79 2.23 -14.34
N GLU A 109 -0.54 2.29 -14.48
CA GLU A 109 -1.21 2.17 -15.77
C GLU A 109 -0.83 3.30 -16.73
N GLY A 110 -0.70 4.53 -16.22
CA GLY A 110 -0.40 5.70 -17.04
C GLY A 110 1.08 5.88 -17.41
N SER A 111 2.03 5.21 -16.73
CA SER A 111 3.47 5.48 -16.92
C SER A 111 4.36 4.25 -17.08
N PHE A 112 3.92 3.07 -16.63
CA PHE A 112 4.78 1.88 -16.57
C PHE A 112 4.20 0.68 -17.30
N GLU A 113 2.87 0.44 -17.26
CA GLU A 113 2.25 -0.77 -17.81
C GLU A 113 2.58 -1.01 -19.30
N THR A 114 2.63 0.04 -20.11
CA THR A 114 2.94 -0.08 -21.55
C THR A 114 4.29 0.53 -21.93
N ALA A 115 5.09 0.91 -20.94
CA ALA A 115 6.41 1.50 -21.16
C ALA A 115 7.44 0.40 -21.41
N ALA A 116 8.54 0.77 -22.11
CA ALA A 116 9.70 -0.10 -22.24
C ALA A 116 10.52 -0.06 -20.94
N ASN A 117 10.17 -0.90 -19.97
CA ASN A 117 10.81 -0.87 -18.66
C ASN A 117 12.18 -1.58 -18.71
N THR A 118 13.08 -1.21 -17.79
CA THR A 118 14.38 -1.89 -17.63
C THR A 118 14.35 -2.97 -16.55
N TRP A 119 13.15 -3.29 -16.07
CA TRP A 119 12.87 -4.23 -14.98
C TRP A 119 11.67 -5.08 -15.37
N THR A 120 11.64 -6.32 -14.91
CA THR A 120 10.57 -7.30 -15.19
C THR A 120 9.51 -7.24 -14.10
N TRP A 121 9.95 -7.06 -12.85
CA TRP A 121 9.12 -7.09 -11.66
C TRP A 121 9.46 -5.94 -10.73
N ALA A 122 8.44 -5.27 -10.22
CA ALA A 122 8.60 -4.25 -9.19
C ALA A 122 7.67 -4.51 -8.00
N ALA A 123 8.06 -4.11 -6.80
CA ALA A 123 7.22 -4.18 -5.63
C ALA A 123 6.03 -3.22 -5.78
N ARG A 124 4.85 -3.63 -5.32
CA ARG A 124 3.62 -2.82 -5.39
C ARG A 124 3.74 -1.53 -4.60
N THR A 125 4.41 -1.60 -3.46
CA THR A 125 4.53 -0.50 -2.52
C THR A 125 5.97 0.03 -2.49
N PRO A 126 6.18 1.35 -2.62
CA PRO A 126 7.50 1.94 -2.44
C PRO A 126 7.99 1.77 -1.00
N GLY A 127 9.28 1.50 -0.83
CA GLY A 127 9.91 1.25 0.48
C GLY A 127 10.93 0.13 0.43
N SER A 128 11.63 -0.10 1.54
CA SER A 128 12.65 -1.15 1.66
C SER A 128 12.09 -2.56 1.84
N ASP A 129 10.85 -2.71 2.31
CA ASP A 129 10.27 -4.03 2.63
C ASP A 129 10.17 -4.93 1.39
N GLY A 130 9.91 -4.32 0.23
CA GLY A 130 9.86 -5.01 -1.05
C GLY A 130 11.18 -5.69 -1.43
N ASN A 131 12.31 -5.29 -0.84
CA ASN A 131 13.61 -5.92 -1.08
C ASN A 131 13.64 -7.37 -0.59
N SER A 132 12.68 -7.77 0.25
CA SER A 132 12.56 -9.15 0.73
C SER A 132 11.84 -10.07 -0.26
N ILE A 133 11.21 -9.53 -1.31
CA ILE A 133 10.42 -10.31 -2.26
C ILE A 133 11.31 -11.04 -3.28
N GLY A 134 11.02 -12.31 -3.50
CA GLY A 134 11.52 -13.12 -4.60
C GLY A 134 10.36 -13.59 -5.48
N VAL A 135 10.50 -13.45 -6.80
CA VAL A 135 9.51 -13.92 -7.77
C VAL A 135 10.08 -15.11 -8.53
N PHE A 136 9.36 -16.22 -8.57
CA PHE A 136 9.72 -17.41 -9.34
C PHE A 136 8.70 -17.61 -10.43
N VAL A 137 9.18 -17.83 -11.65
CA VAL A 137 8.31 -18.03 -12.82
C VAL A 137 8.72 -19.33 -13.51
N THR A 138 7.75 -20.16 -13.86
CA THR A 138 7.98 -21.37 -14.66
C THR A 138 6.86 -21.56 -15.65
N ASP A 139 7.14 -22.24 -16.75
CA ASP A 139 6.16 -22.62 -17.75
C ASP A 139 6.26 -24.12 -18.08
N ALA A 140 5.80 -24.54 -19.25
CA ALA A 140 5.89 -25.93 -19.67
C ALA A 140 7.34 -26.47 -19.63
N GLY A 141 8.34 -25.66 -20.02
CA GLY A 141 9.74 -26.07 -20.16
C GLY A 141 10.00 -27.31 -21.00
N ALA A 142 11.17 -27.92 -20.80
CA ALA A 142 11.49 -29.22 -21.41
C ALA A 142 10.47 -30.30 -21.00
N ASP A 143 10.21 -31.24 -21.91
CA ASP A 143 9.30 -32.35 -21.66
C ASP A 143 10.05 -33.50 -20.97
N HIS A 144 11.20 -33.88 -21.54
CA HIS A 144 11.89 -35.09 -21.14
C HIS A 144 13.34 -34.84 -20.72
N ILE A 145 13.82 -35.70 -19.83
CA ILE A 145 15.24 -35.93 -19.55
C ILE A 145 15.59 -37.32 -20.10
N ALA A 146 16.32 -37.35 -21.21
CA ALA A 146 16.89 -38.56 -21.76
C ALA A 146 18.29 -38.80 -21.17
N VAL A 147 18.50 -39.97 -20.56
CA VAL A 147 19.81 -40.38 -20.06
C VAL A 147 20.58 -41.09 -21.15
N LEU A 148 21.81 -40.65 -21.40
CA LEU A 148 22.66 -41.21 -22.45
C LEU A 148 23.77 -42.08 -21.85
N PRO A 149 24.17 -43.18 -22.52
CA PRO A 149 25.34 -43.95 -22.13
C PRO A 149 26.63 -43.14 -22.37
N ALA A 150 27.77 -43.68 -21.91
CA ALA A 150 29.06 -43.15 -22.34
C ALA A 150 29.29 -43.43 -23.83
N PRO A 151 30.01 -42.56 -24.56
CA PRO A 151 30.43 -42.83 -25.92
C PRO A 151 31.23 -44.14 -26.01
N GLY A 152 31.03 -44.92 -27.08
CA GLY A 152 31.77 -46.17 -27.27
C GLY A 152 33.25 -45.98 -27.63
N SER A 153 33.60 -44.82 -28.18
CA SER A 153 34.96 -44.43 -28.57
C SER A 153 35.04 -42.94 -28.89
N GLY A 154 36.23 -42.34 -28.88
CA GLY A 154 36.43 -40.95 -29.30
C GLY A 154 36.23 -39.97 -28.15
N ASN A 155 35.38 -38.97 -28.37
CA ASN A 155 35.14 -37.85 -27.46
C ASN A 155 33.76 -37.96 -26.81
N GLU A 156 33.55 -37.15 -25.76
CA GLU A 156 32.26 -37.00 -25.09
C GLU A 156 31.15 -36.51 -26.06
N HIS A 157 29.90 -36.91 -25.82
CA HIS A 157 28.77 -36.48 -26.65
C HIS A 157 28.60 -34.96 -26.65
N GLU A 158 28.28 -34.40 -27.82
CA GLU A 158 28.03 -32.97 -27.99
C GLU A 158 26.60 -32.73 -28.46
N PHE A 159 25.83 -31.99 -27.66
CA PHE A 159 24.50 -31.54 -28.04
C PHE A 159 24.44 -30.02 -27.85
N VAL A 160 24.20 -29.31 -28.95
CA VAL A 160 24.03 -27.86 -28.94
C VAL A 160 22.54 -27.54 -28.78
N ALA A 161 22.24 -26.54 -27.96
CA ALA A 161 20.87 -26.10 -27.73
C ALA A 161 20.20 -25.65 -29.04
N ASP A 162 18.90 -25.89 -29.14
CA ASP A 162 18.05 -25.58 -30.31
C ASP A 162 18.28 -26.48 -31.54
N GLU A 163 19.24 -27.41 -31.52
CA GLU A 163 19.38 -28.40 -32.59
C GLU A 163 18.20 -29.38 -32.62
N ALA A 164 17.76 -29.72 -33.83
CA ALA A 164 16.64 -30.63 -34.02
C ALA A 164 17.01 -32.07 -33.64
N LEU A 165 16.10 -32.76 -32.98
CA LEU A 165 16.19 -34.16 -32.61
C LEU A 165 15.06 -34.94 -33.30
N THR A 166 15.41 -36.09 -33.87
CA THR A 166 14.45 -37.02 -34.46
C THR A 166 14.81 -38.44 -34.09
N ALA A 167 13.80 -39.29 -33.96
CA ALA A 167 13.95 -40.72 -33.70
C ALA A 167 13.11 -41.55 -34.68
N ALA A 168 13.52 -42.80 -34.90
CA ALA A 168 12.81 -43.73 -35.79
C ALA A 168 11.39 -44.09 -35.31
N SER A 169 11.10 -43.89 -34.01
CA SER A 169 9.74 -44.00 -33.44
C SER A 169 8.76 -42.95 -33.96
N GLY A 170 9.26 -41.90 -34.63
CA GLY A 170 8.48 -40.73 -35.00
C GLY A 170 8.52 -39.62 -33.94
N ALA A 171 9.27 -39.79 -32.84
CA ALA A 171 9.50 -38.72 -31.89
C ALA A 171 10.38 -37.61 -32.53
N ALA A 172 9.96 -36.36 -32.36
CA ALA A 172 10.61 -35.17 -32.88
C ALA A 172 10.60 -34.03 -31.87
N GLY A 173 11.63 -33.21 -31.90
CA GLY A 173 11.79 -32.08 -31.00
C GLY A 173 13.12 -31.37 -31.20
N SER A 174 13.61 -30.72 -30.16
CA SER A 174 14.93 -30.10 -30.16
C SER A 174 15.65 -30.24 -28.82
N VAL A 175 16.95 -30.03 -28.86
CA VAL A 175 17.81 -29.99 -27.67
C VAL A 175 17.45 -28.74 -26.87
N PHE A 176 16.91 -28.93 -25.67
CA PHE A 176 16.65 -27.81 -24.77
C PHE A 176 17.92 -27.40 -24.01
N LYS A 177 18.61 -28.40 -23.43
CA LYS A 177 19.99 -28.30 -22.91
C LYS A 177 20.62 -29.69 -22.77
N TYR A 178 21.94 -29.73 -22.62
CA TYR A 178 22.69 -30.93 -22.27
C TYR A 178 23.60 -30.65 -21.08
N SER A 179 23.56 -31.51 -20.06
CA SER A 179 24.42 -31.41 -18.88
C SER A 179 24.83 -32.79 -18.37
N ILE A 180 25.93 -32.85 -17.63
CA ILE A 180 26.41 -34.07 -17.00
C ILE A 180 26.40 -33.85 -15.50
N VAL A 181 25.75 -34.74 -14.76
CA VAL A 181 25.76 -34.73 -13.30
C VAL A 181 26.77 -35.77 -12.83
N LEU A 182 27.73 -35.30 -12.03
CA LEU A 182 28.79 -36.10 -11.43
C LEU A 182 28.52 -36.25 -9.94
N THR A 183 28.35 -37.49 -9.49
CA THR A 183 28.51 -37.85 -8.08
C THR A 183 30.00 -37.95 -7.80
N VAL A 184 30.47 -37.22 -6.80
CA VAL A 184 31.91 -37.10 -6.50
C VAL A 184 32.25 -37.52 -5.08
N ASP A 185 33.47 -38.00 -4.92
CA ASP A 185 34.09 -38.40 -3.65
C ASP A 185 35.40 -37.63 -3.44
N THR A 186 36.00 -37.81 -2.26
CA THR A 186 37.29 -37.18 -1.88
C THR A 186 37.28 -35.66 -2.13
N VAL A 187 36.19 -35.00 -1.75
CA VAL A 187 35.97 -33.57 -1.99
C VAL A 187 36.83 -32.74 -1.06
N VAL A 188 37.60 -31.82 -1.64
CA VAL A 188 38.38 -30.78 -0.95
C VAL A 188 37.86 -29.43 -1.40
N GLY A 189 37.39 -28.61 -0.45
CA GLY A 189 36.88 -27.28 -0.72
C GLY A 189 35.42 -27.26 -1.21
N THR A 190 35.04 -26.21 -1.95
CA THR A 190 33.64 -25.99 -2.40
C THR A 190 33.64 -25.47 -3.82
N PHE A 191 32.91 -26.13 -4.71
CA PHE A 191 32.81 -25.72 -6.10
C PHE A 191 31.85 -24.55 -6.26
N VAL A 192 32.26 -23.56 -7.06
CA VAL A 192 31.48 -22.36 -7.36
C VAL A 192 31.12 -22.35 -8.85
N PRO A 193 29.83 -22.24 -9.22
CA PRO A 193 29.41 -22.12 -10.61
C PRO A 193 30.09 -20.97 -11.35
N GLY A 194 30.40 -21.16 -12.63
CA GLY A 194 31.05 -20.14 -13.48
C GLY A 194 32.55 -19.91 -13.23
N THR A 195 33.15 -20.59 -12.25
CA THR A 195 34.61 -20.53 -12.02
C THR A 195 35.32 -21.55 -12.91
N SER A 196 36.51 -21.18 -13.43
CA SER A 196 37.33 -22.05 -14.28
C SER A 196 37.58 -23.40 -13.63
N THR A 197 37.16 -24.48 -14.29
CA THR A 197 37.19 -25.85 -13.79
C THR A 197 37.69 -26.77 -14.89
N THR A 198 38.49 -27.77 -14.52
CA THR A 198 38.99 -28.78 -15.46
C THR A 198 38.74 -30.20 -14.96
N ILE A 199 38.70 -31.15 -15.88
CA ILE A 199 38.72 -32.58 -15.59
C ILE A 199 39.98 -33.18 -16.20
N GLY A 200 40.70 -34.00 -15.44
CA GLY A 200 41.84 -34.74 -15.94
C GLY A 200 41.41 -35.90 -16.84
N ILE A 201 41.52 -35.76 -18.16
CA ILE A 201 41.15 -36.78 -19.16
C ILE A 201 42.41 -37.19 -19.93
N GLY A 202 42.81 -38.47 -19.85
CA GLY A 202 43.93 -39.00 -20.63
C GLY A 202 45.30 -38.33 -20.36
N GLY A 203 45.47 -37.65 -19.22
CA GLY A 203 46.67 -36.89 -18.88
C GLY A 203 46.63 -35.40 -19.28
N SER A 204 45.56 -34.94 -19.93
CA SER A 204 45.28 -33.54 -20.25
C SER A 204 44.23 -32.96 -19.29
N ALA A 205 44.27 -31.64 -19.10
CA ALA A 205 43.26 -30.91 -18.31
C ALA A 205 42.22 -30.29 -19.26
N GLU A 206 41.07 -30.95 -19.39
CA GLU A 206 39.99 -30.51 -20.27
C GLU A 206 39.07 -29.53 -19.54
N ALA A 207 38.76 -28.40 -20.17
CA ALA A 207 37.95 -27.35 -19.57
C ALA A 207 36.47 -27.74 -19.52
N VAL A 208 35.82 -27.49 -18.38
CA VAL A 208 34.37 -27.69 -18.18
C VAL A 208 33.79 -26.52 -17.40
N THR A 209 32.49 -26.31 -17.50
CA THR A 209 31.79 -25.27 -16.73
C THR A 209 30.95 -25.91 -15.64
N VAL A 210 31.20 -25.57 -14.38
CA VAL A 210 30.30 -25.94 -13.27
C VAL A 210 29.01 -25.12 -13.38
N LEU A 211 27.87 -25.83 -13.48
CA LEU A 211 26.53 -25.24 -13.51
C LEU A 211 25.94 -25.11 -12.11
N ALA A 212 26.11 -26.16 -11.28
CA ALA A 212 25.59 -26.23 -9.91
C ALA A 212 26.43 -27.19 -9.06
N TRP A 213 26.45 -26.94 -7.75
CA TRP A 213 27.15 -27.76 -6.75
C TRP A 213 26.25 -27.98 -5.54
N ASP A 214 25.97 -29.25 -5.25
CA ASP A 214 25.28 -29.68 -4.05
C ASP A 214 26.27 -30.41 -3.12
N ALA A 215 26.65 -29.74 -2.04
CA ALA A 215 27.58 -30.28 -1.05
C ALA A 215 26.99 -31.42 -0.22
N THR A 216 25.66 -31.47 -0.05
CA THR A 216 24.98 -32.45 0.81
C THR A 216 25.00 -33.82 0.14
N ASP A 217 24.59 -33.85 -1.12
CA ASP A 217 24.55 -35.07 -1.93
C ASP A 217 25.86 -35.34 -2.69
N LYS A 218 26.84 -34.43 -2.59
CA LYS A 218 28.11 -34.44 -3.34
C LYS A 218 27.89 -34.58 -4.85
N LYS A 219 26.98 -33.77 -5.39
CA LYS A 219 26.66 -33.74 -6.82
C LYS A 219 27.18 -32.46 -7.45
N LEU A 220 27.88 -32.60 -8.55
CA LEU A 220 28.39 -31.51 -9.38
C LEU A 220 27.75 -31.61 -10.76
N GLU A 221 26.97 -30.59 -11.14
CA GLU A 221 26.45 -30.49 -12.51
C GLU A 221 27.43 -29.68 -13.36
N ILE A 222 27.80 -30.20 -14.52
CA ILE A 222 28.71 -29.56 -15.47
C ILE A 222 28.10 -29.44 -16.86
N ALA A 223 28.55 -28.43 -17.60
CA ALA A 223 28.40 -28.29 -19.04
C ALA A 223 29.75 -28.45 -19.73
N LEU A 224 29.70 -29.00 -20.94
CA LEU A 224 30.85 -29.06 -21.84
C LEU A 224 31.00 -27.71 -22.58
N PRO A 225 32.23 -27.33 -22.98
CA PRO A 225 32.43 -26.18 -23.85
C PRO A 225 31.93 -26.47 -25.27
N SER A 226 31.77 -25.40 -26.07
CA SER A 226 31.49 -25.54 -27.51
C SER A 226 32.66 -26.27 -28.20
N GLY A 227 32.37 -27.31 -28.99
CA GLY A 227 33.35 -28.23 -29.57
C GLY A 227 33.68 -29.44 -28.68
N GLY A 228 33.03 -29.58 -27.53
CA GLY A 228 33.20 -30.71 -26.62
C GLY A 228 34.56 -30.76 -25.90
N VAL A 229 34.86 -31.92 -25.32
CA VAL A 229 36.16 -32.21 -24.67
C VAL A 229 36.89 -33.31 -25.42
N THR A 230 38.23 -33.34 -25.34
CA THR A 230 39.01 -34.40 -25.95
C THR A 230 39.05 -35.62 -25.03
N GLY A 231 38.45 -36.73 -25.47
CA GLY A 231 38.29 -37.96 -24.69
C GLY A 231 36.94 -38.06 -23.97
N ILE A 232 36.80 -39.11 -23.15
CA ILE A 232 35.54 -39.49 -22.48
C ILE A 232 35.67 -39.23 -20.98
N ILE A 233 34.63 -38.63 -20.38
CA ILE A 233 34.54 -38.47 -18.93
C ILE A 233 34.20 -39.83 -18.30
N ALA A 234 35.04 -40.26 -17.37
CA ALA A 234 34.99 -41.59 -16.76
C ALA A 234 35.21 -41.54 -15.24
N ASP A 235 34.76 -42.58 -14.55
CA ASP A 235 34.94 -42.73 -13.11
C ASP A 235 36.41 -42.63 -12.70
N GLY A 236 36.68 -42.10 -11.50
CA GLY A 236 38.03 -41.96 -10.96
C GLY A 236 38.84 -40.78 -11.49
N GLN A 237 38.34 -40.03 -12.48
CA GLN A 237 38.98 -38.79 -12.94
C GLN A 237 38.83 -37.68 -11.88
N THR A 238 39.81 -36.79 -11.82
CA THR A 238 39.83 -35.67 -10.87
C THR A 238 39.27 -34.40 -11.52
N VAL A 239 38.28 -33.80 -10.86
CA VAL A 239 37.77 -32.45 -11.13
C VAL A 239 38.58 -31.44 -10.30
N THR A 240 39.09 -30.39 -10.93
CA THR A 240 39.91 -29.37 -10.27
C THR A 240 39.39 -27.96 -10.55
N GLN A 241 39.20 -27.16 -9.51
CA GLN A 241 38.81 -25.75 -9.56
C GLN A 241 39.68 -24.95 -8.59
N GLY A 242 40.80 -24.40 -9.07
CA GLY A 242 41.79 -23.74 -8.22
C GLY A 242 42.37 -24.72 -7.19
N THR A 243 42.15 -24.44 -5.89
CA THR A 243 42.54 -25.36 -4.79
C THR A 243 41.49 -26.41 -4.47
N ASN A 244 40.28 -26.29 -5.03
CA ASN A 244 39.20 -27.24 -4.80
C ASN A 244 39.39 -28.44 -5.72
N THR A 245 39.24 -29.65 -5.18
CA THR A 245 39.36 -30.89 -5.95
C THR A 245 38.28 -31.89 -5.55
N ALA A 246 37.91 -32.77 -6.47
CA ALA A 246 37.05 -33.92 -6.19
C ALA A 246 37.34 -35.04 -7.19
N VAL A 247 37.04 -36.28 -6.83
CA VAL A 247 37.20 -37.46 -7.69
C VAL A 247 35.84 -37.96 -8.10
N ILE A 248 35.62 -38.26 -9.38
CA ILE A 248 34.36 -38.82 -9.85
C ILE A 248 34.16 -40.21 -9.24
N ALA A 249 33.03 -40.42 -8.55
CA ALA A 249 32.72 -41.67 -7.88
C ALA A 249 32.48 -42.81 -8.89
N THR A 250 32.57 -44.06 -8.43
CA THR A 250 32.23 -45.23 -9.26
C THR A 250 30.74 -45.20 -9.62
N SER A 251 30.42 -45.39 -10.90
CA SER A 251 29.07 -45.22 -11.46
C SER A 251 28.47 -43.84 -11.15
N GLY A 252 29.32 -42.82 -11.02
CA GLY A 252 28.94 -41.49 -10.58
C GLY A 252 28.47 -40.57 -11.70
N ILE A 253 28.47 -41.00 -12.96
CA ILE A 253 28.24 -40.11 -14.12
C ILE A 253 26.85 -40.34 -14.70
N GLU A 254 26.06 -39.26 -14.75
CA GLU A 254 24.77 -39.24 -15.44
C GLU A 254 24.77 -38.17 -16.54
N ARG A 255 24.64 -38.59 -17.80
CA ARG A 255 24.55 -37.69 -18.97
C ARG A 255 23.09 -37.39 -19.27
N ARG A 256 22.68 -36.13 -19.15
CA ARG A 256 21.28 -35.71 -19.23
C ARG A 256 21.06 -34.82 -20.45
N LEU A 257 20.30 -35.32 -21.41
CA LEU A 257 19.79 -34.56 -22.55
C LEU A 257 18.35 -34.13 -22.25
N TYR A 258 18.14 -32.82 -22.12
CA TYR A 258 16.82 -32.23 -21.92
C TYR A 258 16.21 -31.97 -23.29
N ILE A 259 15.02 -32.51 -23.53
CA ILE A 259 14.36 -32.50 -24.83
C ILE A 259 13.06 -31.74 -24.72
N ILE A 260 12.83 -30.86 -25.69
CA ILE A 260 11.55 -30.22 -25.91
C ILE A 260 10.91 -30.79 -27.17
N LYS A 261 9.68 -31.28 -27.03
CA LYS A 261 8.95 -31.92 -28.11
C LYS A 261 8.29 -30.91 -29.03
N ASP A 262 8.19 -31.28 -30.30
CA ASP A 262 7.36 -30.59 -31.27
C ASP A 262 5.86 -30.79 -30.95
N LYS A 263 5.04 -29.80 -31.35
CA LYS A 263 3.58 -29.90 -31.19
C LYS A 263 3.05 -31.13 -31.92
N GLY A 264 2.42 -32.04 -31.17
CA GLY A 264 1.87 -33.28 -31.70
C GLY A 264 2.85 -34.45 -31.83
N SER A 265 4.12 -34.29 -31.41
CA SER A 265 5.08 -35.40 -31.37
C SER A 265 4.70 -36.45 -30.33
N VAL A 266 4.99 -37.72 -30.66
CA VAL A 266 5.01 -38.82 -29.69
C VAL A 266 6.19 -38.67 -28.72
N ASP A 267 6.17 -39.45 -27.63
CA ASP A 267 7.22 -39.44 -26.61
C ASP A 267 8.49 -40.14 -27.11
N PHE A 268 9.65 -39.58 -26.76
CA PHE A 268 10.92 -40.29 -26.90
C PHE A 268 10.95 -41.49 -25.95
N ALA A 269 11.51 -42.61 -26.42
CA ALA A 269 11.62 -43.85 -25.66
C ALA A 269 13.08 -44.28 -25.46
N ALA A 270 13.34 -45.16 -24.49
CA ALA A 270 14.66 -45.77 -24.26
C ALA A 270 15.14 -46.69 -25.40
N THR A 271 14.33 -46.92 -26.43
CA THR A 271 14.76 -47.63 -27.65
C THR A 271 15.15 -46.67 -28.76
N ASP A 272 14.91 -45.37 -28.58
CA ASP A 272 15.19 -44.37 -29.59
C ASP A 272 16.67 -44.02 -29.61
N ALA A 273 17.16 -43.79 -30.83
CA ALA A 273 18.49 -43.27 -31.06
C ALA A 273 18.37 -41.80 -31.49
N VAL A 274 19.13 -40.94 -30.84
CA VAL A 274 19.27 -39.52 -31.18
C VAL A 274 20.68 -39.26 -31.69
N THR A 275 20.81 -38.30 -32.59
CA THR A 275 22.10 -37.97 -33.19
C THR A 275 22.67 -36.73 -32.51
N ASP A 276 23.93 -36.80 -32.12
CA ASP A 276 24.67 -35.67 -31.55
C ASP A 276 25.15 -34.69 -32.65
N THR A 277 25.66 -33.52 -32.26
CA THR A 277 26.12 -32.48 -33.20
C THR A 277 27.20 -32.98 -34.16
N ASN A 278 27.97 -33.99 -33.75
CA ASN A 278 29.04 -34.61 -34.53
C ASN A 278 28.54 -35.80 -35.38
N SER A 279 27.23 -35.93 -35.58
CA SER A 279 26.58 -37.00 -36.34
C SER A 279 26.76 -38.40 -35.75
N THR A 280 27.08 -38.51 -34.47
CA THR A 280 27.16 -39.79 -33.75
C THR A 280 25.78 -40.18 -33.25
N SER A 281 25.33 -41.39 -33.60
CA SER A 281 24.05 -41.91 -33.12
C SER A 281 24.19 -42.52 -31.72
N VAL A 282 23.31 -42.12 -30.81
CA VAL A 282 23.33 -42.50 -29.39
C VAL A 282 21.96 -43.06 -29.01
N VAL A 283 21.93 -44.31 -28.54
CA VAL A 283 20.70 -44.93 -28.03
C VAL A 283 20.44 -44.45 -26.61
N ILE A 284 19.23 -43.96 -26.35
CA ILE A 284 18.82 -43.47 -25.04
C ILE A 284 18.75 -44.64 -24.04
N THR A 285 19.27 -44.46 -22.84
CA THR A 285 19.22 -45.49 -21.77
C THR A 285 17.88 -45.47 -21.03
N SER A 286 17.36 -44.28 -20.73
CA SER A 286 16.07 -44.08 -20.06
C SER A 286 15.53 -42.69 -20.35
N VAL A 287 14.20 -42.55 -20.34
CA VAL A 287 13.52 -41.25 -20.48
C VAL A 287 12.69 -41.00 -19.23
N ARG A 288 12.75 -39.78 -18.69
CA ARG A 288 11.98 -39.32 -17.53
C ARG A 288 11.29 -37.99 -17.83
N GLU A 289 10.21 -37.70 -17.13
CA GLU A 289 9.50 -36.41 -17.21
C GLU A 289 10.28 -35.33 -16.47
N GLU A 290 10.68 -34.25 -17.15
CA GLU A 290 11.51 -33.20 -16.56
C GLU A 290 10.80 -32.50 -15.39
N TYR A 291 9.50 -32.23 -15.54
CA TYR A 291 8.74 -31.47 -14.54
C TYR A 291 8.61 -32.18 -13.18
N GLN A 292 8.77 -33.50 -13.14
CA GLN A 292 8.80 -34.28 -11.89
C GLN A 292 10.08 -34.03 -11.07
N GLU A 293 11.14 -33.57 -11.74
CA GLU A 293 12.44 -33.29 -11.16
C GLU A 293 12.74 -31.78 -11.06
N ARG A 294 11.93 -30.92 -11.67
CA ARG A 294 12.18 -29.48 -11.72
C ARG A 294 12.07 -28.81 -10.34
N GLU A 295 13.21 -28.29 -9.89
CA GLU A 295 13.35 -27.52 -8.66
C GLU A 295 13.43 -26.02 -8.97
N TYR A 296 12.72 -25.20 -8.17
CA TYR A 296 12.86 -23.74 -8.18
C TYR A 296 13.84 -23.24 -7.12
N SER A 297 14.05 -24.05 -6.09
CA SER A 297 15.04 -23.87 -5.02
C SER A 297 15.48 -25.26 -4.57
N PRO A 298 16.72 -25.47 -4.09
CA PRO A 298 17.19 -26.80 -3.70
C PRO A 298 16.23 -27.51 -2.75
N GLY A 299 15.74 -28.68 -3.17
CA GLY A 299 14.77 -29.49 -2.42
C GLY A 299 13.31 -29.04 -2.52
N ALA A 300 13.02 -27.93 -3.22
CA ALA A 300 11.67 -27.42 -3.44
C ALA A 300 11.28 -27.54 -4.92
N LYS A 301 10.29 -28.40 -5.19
CA LYS A 301 9.90 -28.80 -6.55
C LYS A 301 8.62 -28.12 -7.01
N TRP A 302 8.56 -27.75 -8.29
CA TRP A 302 7.35 -27.17 -8.88
C TRP A 302 6.15 -28.11 -8.84
N ILE A 303 6.36 -29.42 -9.01
CA ILE A 303 5.28 -30.42 -8.94
C ILE A 303 4.57 -30.47 -7.58
N SER A 304 5.25 -30.04 -6.50
CA SER A 304 4.62 -29.94 -5.17
C SER A 304 3.65 -28.77 -5.05
N VAL A 305 3.77 -27.79 -5.95
CA VAL A 305 2.96 -26.57 -5.98
C VAL A 305 1.75 -26.75 -6.88
N ALA A 306 1.96 -27.24 -8.10
CA ALA A 306 0.93 -27.46 -9.10
C ALA A 306 1.37 -28.46 -10.17
N ALA A 307 0.41 -28.95 -10.96
CA ALA A 307 0.72 -29.72 -12.17
C ALA A 307 1.45 -28.86 -13.21
N ARG A 308 2.13 -29.54 -14.15
CA ARG A 308 2.89 -28.90 -15.22
C ARG A 308 2.04 -27.91 -16.01
N PRO A 309 2.48 -26.65 -16.21
CA PRO A 309 1.83 -25.73 -17.14
C PRO A 309 1.80 -26.32 -18.54
N GLY A 310 0.64 -26.26 -19.20
CA GLY A 310 0.45 -26.82 -20.52
C GLY A 310 -0.09 -25.77 -21.49
N THR A 311 -1.18 -26.14 -22.15
CA THR A 311 -1.92 -25.25 -23.04
C THR A 311 -3.30 -25.06 -22.44
N SER A 312 -3.69 -23.80 -22.24
CA SER A 312 -5.01 -23.47 -21.73
C SER A 312 -6.08 -23.89 -22.74
N GLN A 313 -7.28 -24.20 -22.26
CA GLN A 313 -8.41 -24.54 -23.13
C GLN A 313 -8.71 -23.41 -24.14
N TYR A 314 -8.51 -22.16 -23.73
CA TYR A 314 -8.68 -21.00 -24.62
C TYR A 314 -7.68 -21.04 -25.77
N ALA A 315 -6.39 -21.18 -25.48
CA ALA A 315 -5.37 -21.23 -26.50
C ALA A 315 -5.53 -22.44 -27.43
N ASP A 316 -5.84 -23.61 -26.88
CA ASP A 316 -6.09 -24.83 -27.67
C ASP A 316 -7.24 -24.63 -28.67
N SER A 317 -8.36 -24.03 -28.24
CA SER A 317 -9.50 -23.71 -29.12
C SER A 317 -9.16 -22.74 -30.27
N LYS A 318 -8.06 -22.02 -30.14
CA LYS A 318 -7.53 -21.05 -31.13
C LYS A 318 -6.35 -21.61 -31.92
N GLY A 319 -6.01 -22.89 -31.76
CA GLY A 319 -4.85 -23.52 -32.38
C GLY A 319 -3.51 -23.13 -31.75
N GLY A 320 -3.52 -22.44 -30.61
CA GLY A 320 -2.34 -22.08 -29.83
C GLY A 320 -1.66 -23.28 -29.15
N PHE A 321 -0.51 -23.04 -28.50
CA PHE A 321 0.25 -24.06 -27.79
C PHE A 321 1.19 -23.46 -26.73
N ARG A 322 1.24 -24.06 -25.54
CA ARG A 322 2.15 -23.75 -24.41
C ARG A 322 2.07 -22.33 -23.87
N ASP A 323 0.85 -21.83 -23.72
CA ASP A 323 0.59 -20.49 -23.20
C ASP A 323 0.60 -20.41 -21.66
N GLU A 324 0.46 -21.51 -20.93
CA GLU A 324 0.35 -21.46 -19.46
C GLU A 324 1.71 -21.29 -18.76
N LEU A 325 1.68 -20.59 -17.63
CA LEU A 325 2.79 -20.45 -16.69
C LEU A 325 2.30 -20.39 -15.23
N HIS A 326 3.22 -20.58 -14.30
CA HIS A 326 3.04 -20.39 -12.86
C HIS A 326 3.98 -19.31 -12.34
N ILE A 327 3.50 -18.53 -11.37
CA ILE A 327 4.27 -17.49 -10.68
C ILE A 327 4.12 -17.69 -9.18
N LEU A 328 5.23 -17.66 -8.45
CA LEU A 328 5.26 -17.65 -7.00
C LEU A 328 5.92 -16.38 -6.50
N VAL A 329 5.33 -15.78 -5.48
CA VAL A 329 5.89 -14.64 -4.75
C VAL A 329 6.23 -15.13 -3.36
N ILE A 330 7.49 -15.06 -2.98
CA ILE A 330 8.02 -15.61 -1.73
C ILE A 330 8.73 -14.50 -0.96
N ASP A 331 8.54 -14.47 0.35
CA ASP A 331 9.33 -13.67 1.28
C ASP A 331 10.64 -14.39 1.56
N ILE A 332 11.71 -13.92 0.93
CA ILE A 332 13.01 -14.61 0.91
C ILE A 332 13.79 -14.44 2.20
N ASP A 333 13.84 -13.20 2.74
CA ASP A 333 14.62 -12.92 3.95
C ASP A 333 13.74 -12.91 5.21
N GLY A 334 12.42 -13.04 5.07
CA GLY A 334 11.50 -13.04 6.20
C GLY A 334 11.16 -11.63 6.71
N THR A 335 11.48 -10.58 5.96
CA THR A 335 11.26 -9.19 6.42
C THR A 335 9.76 -8.88 6.49
N ILE A 336 8.95 -9.50 5.62
CA ILE A 336 7.52 -9.20 5.49
C ILE A 336 6.70 -10.05 6.47
N THR A 337 7.04 -11.34 6.57
CA THR A 337 6.27 -12.36 7.31
C THR A 337 6.90 -12.72 8.66
N GLY A 338 8.13 -12.29 8.90
CA GLY A 338 8.96 -12.71 10.04
C GLY A 338 9.63 -14.08 9.85
N THR A 339 9.32 -14.83 8.79
CA THR A 339 9.88 -16.16 8.54
C THR A 339 10.41 -16.28 7.10
N PRO A 340 11.74 -16.46 6.92
CA PRO A 340 12.34 -16.64 5.60
C PRO A 340 11.75 -17.83 4.82
N GLY A 341 11.57 -17.66 3.51
CA GLY A 341 11.05 -18.68 2.59
C GLY A 341 9.53 -18.84 2.60
N THR A 342 8.79 -17.94 3.24
CA THR A 342 7.32 -18.02 3.31
C THR A 342 6.68 -17.65 1.99
N LEU A 343 5.78 -18.50 1.47
CA LEU A 343 4.98 -18.20 0.28
C LEU A 343 4.00 -17.06 0.59
N LEU A 344 4.11 -15.95 -0.14
CA LEU A 344 3.19 -14.81 -0.05
C LEU A 344 1.99 -15.02 -0.97
N GLU A 345 2.25 -15.29 -2.26
CA GLU A 345 1.22 -15.44 -3.29
C GLU A 345 1.60 -16.50 -4.32
N ARG A 346 0.58 -17.10 -4.94
CA ARG A 346 0.75 -18.00 -6.09
C ARG A 346 -0.28 -17.70 -7.16
N PHE A 347 0.18 -17.68 -8.40
CA PHE A 347 -0.64 -17.55 -9.59
C PHE A 347 -0.37 -18.75 -10.48
N LEU A 348 -1.40 -19.57 -10.68
CA LEU A 348 -1.27 -20.87 -11.35
C LEU A 348 -2.06 -20.86 -12.66
N ASN A 349 -1.50 -21.49 -13.70
CA ASN A 349 -2.11 -21.63 -15.03
C ASN A 349 -2.54 -20.28 -15.63
N VAL A 350 -1.78 -19.22 -15.37
CA VAL A 350 -1.98 -17.92 -16.02
C VAL A 350 -1.35 -17.97 -17.41
N SER A 351 -1.88 -17.19 -18.34
CA SER A 351 -1.54 -17.31 -19.77
C SER A 351 -0.60 -16.19 -20.23
N LYS A 352 0.32 -16.54 -21.12
CA LYS A 352 1.18 -15.63 -21.90
C LYS A 352 0.41 -14.86 -22.98
N ALA A 353 -0.77 -15.33 -23.35
CA ALA A 353 -1.57 -14.73 -24.43
C ALA A 353 -2.38 -13.54 -23.92
N SER A 354 -2.33 -12.41 -24.63
CA SER A 354 -3.00 -11.16 -24.20
C SER A 354 -4.53 -11.20 -24.28
N ASP A 355 -5.09 -12.13 -25.05
CA ASP A 355 -6.53 -12.33 -25.21
C ASP A 355 -7.07 -13.52 -24.39
N ALA A 356 -6.22 -14.17 -23.59
CA ALA A 356 -6.58 -15.37 -22.86
C ALA A 356 -7.76 -15.16 -21.88
N LYS A 357 -8.65 -16.15 -21.85
CA LYS A 357 -9.80 -16.18 -20.94
C LYS A 357 -9.84 -17.47 -20.12
N THR A 358 -10.36 -17.36 -18.90
CA THR A 358 -10.73 -18.53 -18.09
C THR A 358 -12.00 -19.18 -18.64
N THR A 359 -12.35 -20.37 -18.14
CA THR A 359 -13.60 -21.08 -18.52
C THR A 359 -14.88 -20.31 -18.17
N VAL A 360 -14.79 -19.35 -17.24
CA VAL A 360 -15.88 -18.45 -16.85
C VAL A 360 -15.84 -17.08 -17.55
N GLY A 361 -14.86 -16.86 -18.44
CA GLY A 361 -14.74 -15.64 -19.25
C GLY A 361 -13.95 -14.49 -18.61
N GLU A 362 -13.32 -14.69 -17.45
CA GLU A 362 -12.42 -13.71 -16.85
C GLU A 362 -11.11 -13.59 -17.65
N ASN A 363 -10.41 -12.46 -17.55
CA ASN A 363 -9.09 -12.31 -18.15
C ASN A 363 -8.07 -13.25 -17.47
N ASN A 364 -7.35 -14.06 -18.26
CA ASN A 364 -6.29 -14.95 -17.78
C ASN A 364 -4.88 -14.53 -18.23
N TYR A 365 -4.74 -13.38 -18.88
CA TYR A 365 -3.45 -12.83 -19.27
C TYR A 365 -2.64 -12.44 -18.02
N TYR A 366 -1.45 -13.02 -17.85
CA TYR A 366 -0.73 -12.96 -16.58
C TYR A 366 -0.44 -11.53 -16.07
N PRO A 367 -0.08 -10.53 -16.89
CA PRO A 367 0.15 -9.17 -16.40
C PRO A 367 -1.14 -8.54 -15.87
N GLN A 368 -2.28 -8.79 -16.53
CA GLN A 368 -3.57 -8.30 -16.04
C GLN A 368 -3.97 -9.01 -14.74
N VAL A 369 -3.73 -10.32 -14.63
CA VAL A 369 -4.00 -11.08 -13.41
C VAL A 369 -3.17 -10.53 -12.26
N ILE A 370 -1.87 -10.30 -12.46
CA ILE A 370 -0.97 -9.70 -11.45
C ILE A 370 -1.44 -8.29 -11.07
N LYS A 371 -1.72 -7.43 -12.06
CA LYS A 371 -2.20 -6.07 -11.84
C LYS A 371 -3.44 -6.03 -10.94
N THR A 372 -4.40 -6.92 -11.19
CA THR A 372 -5.67 -6.94 -10.46
C THR A 372 -5.60 -7.71 -9.13
N LYS A 373 -4.82 -8.80 -9.03
CA LYS A 373 -4.90 -9.73 -7.90
C LYS A 373 -3.68 -9.73 -6.97
N SER A 374 -2.50 -9.31 -7.41
CA SER A 374 -1.30 -9.30 -6.54
C SER A 374 -1.33 -8.12 -5.58
N ALA A 375 -1.06 -8.37 -4.30
CA ALA A 375 -0.85 -7.35 -3.29
C ALA A 375 0.62 -6.90 -3.17
N TYR A 376 1.57 -7.63 -3.78
CA TYR A 376 3.00 -7.43 -3.55
C TYR A 376 3.79 -6.99 -4.77
N VAL A 377 3.38 -7.33 -5.99
CA VAL A 377 4.18 -7.04 -7.19
C VAL A 377 3.37 -6.43 -8.34
N TYR A 378 4.09 -5.69 -9.18
CA TYR A 378 3.68 -5.24 -10.50
C TYR A 378 4.56 -5.91 -11.57
N TRP A 379 3.96 -6.12 -12.73
CA TRP A 379 4.65 -6.56 -13.94
C TRP A 379 5.25 -5.36 -14.68
N GLY A 380 6.43 -5.50 -15.28
CA GLY A 380 7.10 -4.45 -16.05
C GLY A 380 7.34 -4.82 -17.51
N GLU A 381 7.93 -5.98 -17.74
CA GLU A 381 8.32 -6.47 -19.07
C GLU A 381 8.20 -7.99 -19.17
N HIS A 382 8.17 -8.50 -20.39
CA HIS A 382 8.24 -9.93 -20.65
C HIS A 382 9.67 -10.46 -20.57
N GLU A 383 9.79 -11.73 -20.20
CA GLU A 383 11.03 -12.47 -20.15
C GLU A 383 11.64 -12.64 -21.55
N THR A 384 12.95 -12.41 -21.66
CA THR A 384 13.67 -12.38 -22.95
C THR A 384 14.57 -13.59 -23.19
N ASP A 385 15.13 -14.25 -22.16
CA ASP A 385 15.87 -15.50 -22.34
C ASP A 385 14.90 -16.68 -22.44
N VAL A 386 14.43 -16.88 -23.67
CA VAL A 386 13.47 -17.92 -24.01
C VAL A 386 14.06 -18.88 -25.05
N HIS A 387 13.59 -20.12 -25.01
CA HIS A 387 13.68 -21.06 -26.11
C HIS A 387 12.60 -20.74 -27.14
N ASN A 388 13.02 -20.62 -28.40
CA ASN A 388 12.13 -20.29 -29.51
C ASN A 388 11.26 -21.51 -29.83
N ALA A 389 9.95 -21.39 -29.64
CA ALA A 389 9.03 -22.49 -29.96
C ALA A 389 8.76 -22.62 -31.48
N ASN A 390 9.28 -21.69 -32.28
CA ASN A 390 9.07 -21.62 -33.72
C ASN A 390 10.40 -21.27 -34.42
N SER A 391 10.43 -21.41 -35.75
CA SER A 391 11.58 -21.02 -36.58
C SER A 391 11.94 -19.53 -36.51
N SER A 392 11.02 -18.68 -36.05
CA SER A 392 11.28 -17.28 -35.74
C SER A 392 10.88 -16.98 -34.29
N ALA A 393 11.80 -16.39 -33.53
CA ALA A 393 11.58 -16.00 -32.13
C ALA A 393 10.33 -15.13 -31.96
N SER A 394 10.12 -14.15 -32.84
CA SER A 394 9.02 -13.20 -32.75
C SER A 394 7.63 -13.84 -32.91
N ALA A 395 7.55 -15.00 -33.56
CA ALA A 395 6.29 -15.71 -33.76
C ALA A 395 5.71 -16.25 -32.45
N GLY A 396 6.57 -16.56 -31.47
CA GLY A 396 6.18 -17.06 -30.15
C GLY A 396 6.23 -16.02 -29.02
N ASN A 397 6.36 -14.73 -29.34
CA ASN A 397 6.42 -13.68 -28.33
C ASN A 397 5.20 -13.68 -27.41
N TRP A 398 5.43 -13.32 -26.16
CA TRP A 398 4.39 -13.18 -25.15
C TRP A 398 3.66 -11.84 -25.34
N GLY A 399 2.47 -11.70 -24.74
CA GLY A 399 1.66 -10.49 -24.87
C GLY A 399 0.95 -10.33 -26.22
N ILE A 400 1.05 -11.34 -27.09
CA ILE A 400 0.29 -11.42 -28.35
C ILE A 400 -0.84 -12.44 -28.18
N GLY A 401 -1.91 -12.35 -28.98
CA GLY A 401 -3.08 -13.23 -28.87
C GLY A 401 -2.76 -14.72 -29.06
N ALA A 402 -3.71 -15.63 -28.83
CA ALA A 402 -3.43 -17.08 -28.88
C ALA A 402 -3.55 -17.73 -30.27
N GLU A 403 -4.10 -17.04 -31.27
CA GLU A 403 -4.44 -17.62 -32.59
C GLU A 403 -3.23 -18.24 -33.30
N ASN A 404 -3.31 -19.56 -33.55
CA ASN A 404 -2.31 -20.39 -34.23
C ASN A 404 -0.87 -20.19 -33.75
N ARG A 405 -0.69 -19.91 -32.45
CA ARG A 405 0.60 -19.50 -31.89
C ARG A 405 1.16 -20.51 -30.91
N SER A 406 2.38 -20.96 -31.18
CA SER A 406 3.20 -21.65 -30.19
C SER A 406 4.03 -20.62 -29.43
N PHE A 407 3.77 -20.46 -28.12
CA PHE A 407 4.48 -19.48 -27.31
C PHE A 407 5.90 -19.95 -26.99
N ASN A 408 6.84 -19.01 -26.97
CA ASN A 408 8.22 -19.25 -26.55
C ASN A 408 8.24 -19.71 -25.10
N ILE A 409 9.26 -20.52 -24.78
CA ILE A 409 9.32 -21.28 -23.54
C ILE A 409 10.49 -20.76 -22.71
N ILE A 410 10.32 -20.70 -21.39
CA ILE A 410 11.34 -20.16 -20.49
C ILE A 410 12.63 -20.99 -20.60
N ARG A 411 13.76 -20.30 -20.75
CA ARG A 411 15.11 -20.88 -20.65
C ARG A 411 16.05 -19.89 -19.96
N SER A 412 15.93 -19.81 -18.64
CA SER A 412 16.75 -18.92 -17.82
C SER A 412 18.20 -19.35 -17.82
N ALA A 413 19.11 -18.43 -18.18
CA ALA A 413 20.56 -18.65 -18.06
C ALA A 413 21.04 -18.69 -16.60
N ALA A 414 20.28 -18.08 -15.70
CA ALA A 414 20.45 -18.19 -14.25
C ALA A 414 19.79 -19.49 -13.75
N GLY A 415 20.35 -20.09 -12.70
CA GLY A 415 19.70 -21.21 -12.02
C GLY A 415 18.92 -20.74 -10.80
N GLY A 416 18.03 -21.60 -10.29
CA GLY A 416 17.22 -21.39 -9.10
C GLY A 416 18.09 -21.40 -7.84
N PRO A 417 18.28 -20.26 -7.16
CA PRO A 417 19.10 -20.19 -5.95
C PRO A 417 18.39 -20.83 -4.73
N SER A 418 19.18 -21.27 -3.76
CA SER A 418 18.73 -21.52 -2.38
C SER A 418 18.43 -20.21 -1.68
N TYR A 419 17.54 -20.24 -0.68
CA TYR A 419 17.34 -19.11 0.22
C TYR A 419 17.39 -19.56 1.67
N PRO A 420 18.05 -18.79 2.56
CA PRO A 420 18.70 -17.49 2.34
C PRO A 420 20.13 -17.56 1.73
N GLY A 421 20.55 -18.73 1.23
CA GLY A 421 21.86 -18.92 0.62
C GLY A 421 21.99 -18.37 -0.81
N SER A 422 22.97 -18.88 -1.55
CA SER A 422 23.18 -18.57 -2.97
C SER A 422 23.62 -19.79 -3.78
N THR A 423 23.43 -21.00 -3.26
CA THR A 423 23.73 -22.23 -4.00
C THR A 423 22.70 -22.42 -5.09
N ILE A 424 23.13 -22.87 -6.26
CA ILE A 424 22.23 -23.10 -7.40
C ILE A 424 21.73 -24.55 -7.34
N ALA A 425 20.41 -24.75 -7.49
CA ALA A 425 19.82 -26.08 -7.54
C ALA A 425 20.31 -26.85 -8.77
N ILE A 426 20.62 -28.14 -8.59
CA ILE A 426 21.01 -29.04 -9.68
C ILE A 426 19.89 -29.09 -10.73
N GLY A 427 20.25 -28.96 -12.00
CA GLY A 427 19.31 -28.98 -13.11
C GLY A 427 18.59 -27.66 -13.35
N SER A 428 18.78 -26.63 -12.54
CA SER A 428 18.03 -25.36 -12.68
C SER A 428 18.63 -24.36 -13.66
N LYS A 429 19.94 -24.41 -13.93
CA LYS A 429 20.62 -23.50 -14.87
C LYS A 429 20.32 -23.87 -16.33
N ASN A 430 20.17 -22.86 -17.20
CA ASN A 430 19.70 -23.02 -18.59
C ASN A 430 18.39 -23.83 -18.65
N ASN A 431 17.51 -23.61 -17.67
CA ASN A 431 16.26 -24.37 -17.52
C ASN A 431 15.04 -23.46 -17.33
N SER A 432 13.87 -24.05 -17.24
CA SER A 432 12.58 -23.37 -17.31
C SER A 432 12.08 -22.78 -16.00
N SER A 433 12.98 -22.32 -15.14
CA SER A 433 12.64 -21.61 -13.91
C SER A 433 13.42 -20.30 -13.85
N TYR A 434 12.70 -19.19 -13.88
CA TYR A 434 13.26 -17.89 -13.56
C TYR A 434 13.19 -17.62 -12.06
N TYR A 435 14.16 -16.86 -11.60
CA TYR A 435 14.15 -16.26 -10.28
C TYR A 435 14.53 -14.78 -10.38
N TYR A 436 13.72 -13.94 -9.76
CA TYR A 436 13.93 -12.51 -9.65
C TYR A 436 14.02 -12.11 -8.19
N ARG A 437 15.14 -11.49 -7.79
CA ARG A 437 15.29 -10.86 -6.46
C ARG A 437 14.94 -9.40 -6.58
N LEU A 438 13.90 -8.93 -5.91
CA LEU A 438 13.65 -7.49 -5.85
C LEU A 438 14.67 -6.82 -4.93
N GLN A 439 15.26 -5.70 -5.36
CA GLN A 439 16.28 -4.95 -4.63
C GLN A 439 16.09 -3.44 -4.84
N ASN A 440 16.92 -2.64 -4.17
CA ASN A 440 17.02 -1.18 -4.35
C ASN A 440 15.75 -0.37 -4.02
N GLY A 441 14.74 -0.97 -3.39
CA GLY A 441 13.64 -0.25 -2.77
C GLY A 441 14.14 0.59 -1.61
N ALA A 442 13.63 1.81 -1.52
CA ALA A 442 14.11 2.82 -0.59
C ALA A 442 12.94 3.56 0.05
N SER A 443 13.02 3.76 1.37
CA SER A 443 12.09 4.57 2.15
C SER A 443 12.53 6.05 2.18
N TYR A 444 11.76 6.91 2.85
CA TYR A 444 12.12 8.32 3.03
C TYR A 444 13.51 8.50 3.67
N SER A 445 14.22 9.55 3.26
CA SER A 445 15.43 9.97 3.97
C SER A 445 15.11 10.45 5.38
N VAL A 446 16.07 10.35 6.29
CA VAL A 446 15.91 10.71 7.69
C VAL A 446 16.74 11.95 8.01
N THR A 447 16.08 13.01 8.45
CA THR A 447 16.71 14.28 8.85
C THR A 447 16.28 14.61 10.28
N GLY A 448 17.26 14.75 11.18
CA GLY A 448 16.99 15.10 12.59
C GLY A 448 16.26 14.02 13.39
N GLY A 449 16.35 12.75 12.97
CA GLY A 449 15.72 11.60 13.64
C GLY A 449 14.27 11.35 13.23
N PHE A 450 13.77 12.00 12.18
CA PHE A 450 12.44 11.81 11.61
C PHE A 450 12.53 11.75 10.09
N TYR A 451 11.49 11.27 9.42
CA TYR A 451 11.45 11.32 7.96
C TYR A 451 11.43 12.74 7.44
N ASP A 452 12.26 12.95 6.42
CA ASP A 452 12.31 14.21 5.68
C ASP A 452 11.16 14.26 4.68
N ILE A 453 10.40 15.35 4.75
CA ILE A 453 9.25 15.58 3.88
C ILE A 453 9.23 17.04 3.53
N SER A 454 9.28 17.31 2.23
CA SER A 454 9.20 18.68 1.73
C SER A 454 7.78 19.24 1.88
N ASN A 455 7.66 20.55 2.06
CA ASN A 455 6.35 21.21 2.07
C ASN A 455 5.63 21.06 0.71
N THR A 456 6.38 20.93 -0.38
CA THR A 456 5.85 20.73 -1.73
C THR A 456 5.15 19.37 -1.84
N ASP A 457 5.73 18.31 -1.28
CA ASP A 457 5.13 16.98 -1.33
C ASP A 457 3.92 16.86 -0.40
N LEU A 458 3.98 17.52 0.77
CA LEU A 458 2.80 17.69 1.63
C LEU A 458 1.68 18.44 0.91
N ALA A 459 1.99 19.53 0.20
CA ALA A 459 0.99 20.31 -0.52
C ALA A 459 0.23 19.46 -1.55
N LYS A 460 0.94 18.69 -2.38
CA LYS A 460 0.31 17.74 -3.32
C LYS A 460 -0.66 16.78 -2.62
N SER A 461 -0.29 16.31 -1.44
CA SER A 461 -1.11 15.38 -0.66
C SER A 461 -2.37 16.03 -0.08
N TYR A 462 -2.28 17.29 0.39
CA TYR A 462 -3.43 18.05 0.87
C TYR A 462 -4.32 18.56 -0.29
N ASP A 463 -3.76 18.78 -1.48
CA ASP A 463 -4.52 19.20 -2.66
C ASP A 463 -5.51 18.12 -3.14
N LEU A 464 -5.26 16.84 -2.85
CA LEU A 464 -6.21 15.74 -3.15
C LEU A 464 -7.56 15.90 -2.45
N ILE A 465 -7.60 16.64 -1.34
CA ILE A 465 -8.83 16.98 -0.64
C ILE A 465 -9.23 18.44 -0.87
N ALA A 466 -8.71 19.14 -1.88
CA ALA A 466 -9.09 20.53 -2.12
C ALA A 466 -10.54 20.69 -2.61
N ASP A 467 -11.07 19.68 -3.30
CA ASP A 467 -12.45 19.68 -3.77
C ASP A 467 -13.41 19.08 -2.73
N ARG A 468 -14.36 19.90 -2.27
CA ARG A 468 -15.40 19.50 -1.31
C ARG A 468 -16.50 18.63 -1.92
N GLU A 469 -16.69 18.68 -3.23
CA GLU A 469 -17.70 17.87 -3.93
C GLU A 469 -17.19 16.44 -4.18
N ALA A 470 -15.89 16.31 -4.46
CA ALA A 470 -15.24 15.01 -4.63
C ALA A 470 -15.04 14.25 -3.30
N VAL A 471 -14.62 14.94 -2.24
CA VAL A 471 -14.23 14.28 -0.98
C VAL A 471 -14.81 14.97 0.25
N THR A 472 -15.61 14.25 1.03
CA THR A 472 -16.08 14.70 2.34
C THR A 472 -14.98 14.57 3.39
N VAL A 473 -14.67 15.68 4.07
CA VAL A 473 -13.73 15.76 5.20
C VAL A 473 -14.29 16.75 6.21
N ASP A 474 -14.25 16.41 7.50
CA ASP A 474 -14.74 17.27 8.60
C ASP A 474 -13.59 17.84 9.41
N PHE A 475 -12.57 17.01 9.63
CA PHE A 475 -11.44 17.34 10.50
C PHE A 475 -10.13 17.11 9.77
N VAL A 476 -9.26 18.10 9.74
CA VAL A 476 -7.90 17.97 9.21
C VAL A 476 -6.92 17.89 10.37
N LEU A 477 -6.19 16.78 10.44
CA LEU A 477 -5.17 16.54 11.44
C LEU A 477 -3.81 16.93 10.86
N THR A 478 -3.05 17.77 11.55
CA THR A 478 -1.72 18.14 11.03
C THR A 478 -0.66 17.09 11.31
N GLY A 479 -0.87 16.18 12.26
CA GLY A 479 0.22 15.40 12.85
C GLY A 479 1.27 16.32 13.46
N PRO A 480 2.56 15.97 13.46
CA PRO A 480 3.59 16.89 13.95
C PRO A 480 3.72 18.11 13.05
N THR A 481 3.94 19.26 13.68
CA THR A 481 3.97 20.55 12.98
C THR A 481 5.22 20.73 12.12
N GLY A 482 6.33 20.10 12.47
CA GLY A 482 7.58 20.12 11.71
C GLY A 482 8.81 20.31 12.60
N ASN A 483 10.00 20.24 11.99
CA ASN A 483 11.26 20.27 12.73
C ASN A 483 11.70 21.70 13.10
N SER A 484 11.29 22.70 12.33
CA SER A 484 11.56 24.12 12.55
C SER A 484 10.29 24.98 12.46
N ASP A 485 10.31 26.16 13.05
CA ASP A 485 9.17 27.09 13.01
C ASP A 485 8.83 27.51 11.58
N VAL A 486 9.84 27.64 10.71
CA VAL A 486 9.67 27.94 9.28
C VAL A 486 8.94 26.81 8.55
N SER A 487 9.35 25.56 8.79
CA SER A 487 8.67 24.39 8.21
C SER A 487 7.23 24.27 8.71
N GLY A 488 7.00 24.53 10.01
CA GLY A 488 5.66 24.51 10.61
C GLY A 488 4.74 25.58 10.05
N LEU A 489 5.23 26.81 9.91
CA LEU A 489 4.47 27.88 9.27
C LEU A 489 4.12 27.53 7.82
N SER A 490 5.06 26.97 7.07
CA SER A 490 4.83 26.58 5.67
C SER A 490 3.73 25.52 5.54
N LYS A 491 3.81 24.46 6.35
CA LYS A 491 2.82 23.38 6.39
C LYS A 491 1.43 23.89 6.76
N ILE A 492 1.35 24.75 7.78
CA ILE A 492 0.08 25.30 8.26
C ILE A 492 -0.52 26.28 7.24
N ASN A 493 0.30 27.05 6.52
CA ASN A 493 -0.18 27.90 5.43
C ASN A 493 -0.79 27.08 4.28
N THR A 494 -0.15 25.97 3.89
CA THR A 494 -0.71 25.04 2.90
C THR A 494 -2.06 24.47 3.36
N ILE A 495 -2.15 23.98 4.60
CA ILE A 495 -3.41 23.46 5.15
C ILE A 495 -4.47 24.56 5.20
N LYS A 496 -4.10 25.78 5.59
CA LYS A 496 -5.01 26.92 5.61
C LYS A 496 -5.59 27.23 4.23
N GLN A 497 -4.79 27.17 3.17
CA GLN A 497 -5.27 27.44 1.80
C GLN A 497 -6.38 26.45 1.42
N VAL A 498 -6.22 25.17 1.74
CA VAL A 498 -7.21 24.13 1.46
C VAL A 498 -8.50 24.33 2.27
N ILE A 499 -8.39 24.52 3.59
CA ILE A 499 -9.60 24.66 4.45
C ILE A 499 -10.36 25.96 4.21
N ASP A 500 -9.68 27.07 3.88
CA ASP A 500 -10.33 28.35 3.60
C ASP A 500 -11.00 28.35 2.21
N LEU A 501 -10.49 27.53 1.26
CA LEU A 501 -11.12 27.30 -0.03
C LEU A 501 -12.41 26.49 0.13
N ARG A 502 -12.35 25.38 0.90
CA ARG A 502 -13.48 24.47 1.06
C ARG A 502 -14.56 24.94 2.04
N LYS A 503 -14.15 25.55 3.14
CA LYS A 503 -15.00 26.06 4.24
C LYS A 503 -15.93 25.03 4.88
N ASP A 504 -15.71 23.74 4.69
CA ASP A 504 -16.54 22.65 5.23
C ASP A 504 -15.83 21.78 6.29
N CYS A 505 -14.61 22.15 6.68
CA CYS A 505 -13.78 21.36 7.60
C CYS A 505 -13.00 22.25 8.60
N ILE A 506 -12.48 21.64 9.67
CA ILE A 506 -11.69 22.30 10.71
C ILE A 506 -10.32 21.63 10.84
N ALA A 507 -9.24 22.42 10.81
CA ALA A 507 -7.88 21.96 11.07
C ALA A 507 -7.50 22.07 12.55
N PHE A 508 -6.91 21.00 13.10
CA PHE A 508 -6.40 20.96 14.48
C PHE A 508 -4.87 20.94 14.48
N ILE A 509 -4.27 21.89 15.21
CA ILE A 509 -2.84 22.16 15.16
C ILE A 509 -2.25 22.17 16.56
N SER A 510 -1.26 21.33 16.75
CA SER A 510 -0.44 21.25 17.96
C SER A 510 0.83 22.10 17.84
N PRO A 511 1.47 22.45 18.96
CA PRO A 511 2.72 23.20 18.96
C PRO A 511 3.87 22.38 18.35
N ARG A 512 5.06 22.96 18.23
CA ARG A 512 6.26 22.21 17.82
C ARG A 512 6.78 21.35 18.97
N ARG A 513 7.18 20.10 18.68
CA ARG A 513 7.80 19.17 19.65
C ARG A 513 8.91 19.84 20.47
N GLY A 514 9.85 20.50 19.79
CA GLY A 514 11.02 21.14 20.42
C GLY A 514 10.69 22.32 21.34
N HIS A 515 9.44 22.82 21.36
CA HIS A 515 9.00 23.86 22.30
C HIS A 515 8.52 23.29 23.64
N ILE A 516 8.22 22.00 23.69
CA ILE A 516 7.68 21.32 24.88
C ILE A 516 8.65 20.25 25.36
N VAL A 517 8.97 19.30 24.48
CA VAL A 517 9.74 18.11 24.86
C VAL A 517 11.21 18.50 25.05
N GLY A 518 11.75 18.20 26.24
CA GLY A 518 13.13 18.53 26.60
C GLY A 518 13.31 19.92 27.23
N VAL A 519 12.24 20.71 27.35
CA VAL A 519 12.26 22.00 28.05
C VAL A 519 11.78 21.80 29.48
N THR A 520 12.58 22.22 30.46
CA THR A 520 12.30 21.99 31.89
C THR A 520 11.48 23.10 32.55
N ASP A 521 11.62 24.35 32.09
CA ASP A 521 10.89 25.50 32.64
C ASP A 521 9.51 25.65 31.97
N PRO A 522 8.39 25.48 32.70
CA PRO A 522 7.05 25.63 32.16
C PRO A 522 6.75 27.04 31.60
N GLN A 523 7.37 28.10 32.13
CA GLN A 523 7.15 29.45 31.61
C GLN A 523 7.79 29.61 30.23
N VAL A 524 9.01 29.09 30.05
CA VAL A 524 9.69 29.06 28.74
C VAL A 524 8.88 28.27 27.73
N VAL A 525 8.29 27.14 28.12
CA VAL A 525 7.36 26.40 27.25
C VAL A 525 6.18 27.27 26.84
N THR A 526 5.56 27.97 27.80
CA THR A 526 4.43 28.88 27.54
C THR A 526 4.80 29.94 26.51
N ASP A 527 5.94 30.61 26.70
CA ASP A 527 6.39 31.70 25.84
C ASP A 527 6.74 31.17 24.43
N ASN A 528 7.41 30.03 24.32
CA ASN A 528 7.73 29.40 23.04
C ASN A 528 6.46 29.02 22.26
N VAL A 529 5.47 28.42 22.93
CA VAL A 529 4.18 28.06 22.33
C VAL A 529 3.44 29.30 21.85
N VAL A 530 3.34 30.34 22.69
CA VAL A 530 2.67 31.60 22.33
C VAL A 530 3.38 32.29 21.17
N ASN A 531 4.71 32.39 21.20
CA ASN A 531 5.49 33.04 20.14
C ASN A 531 5.33 32.31 18.80
N PHE A 532 5.32 30.97 18.81
CA PHE A 532 5.05 30.19 17.62
C PHE A 532 3.63 30.43 17.07
N PHE A 533 2.59 30.30 17.90
CA PHE A 533 1.21 30.50 17.44
C PHE A 533 0.87 31.94 17.01
N LYS A 534 1.66 32.94 17.42
CA LYS A 534 1.55 34.30 16.91
C LYS A 534 2.04 34.46 15.47
N THR A 535 2.97 33.62 15.00
CA THR A 535 3.44 33.66 13.60
C THR A 535 2.44 33.00 12.65
N LEU A 536 1.60 32.11 13.17
CA LEU A 536 0.64 31.34 12.39
C LEU A 536 -0.56 32.20 11.94
N PRO A 537 -1.14 31.87 10.77
CA PRO A 537 -2.22 32.66 10.21
C PRO A 537 -3.51 32.51 11.04
N SER A 538 -4.37 33.53 10.93
CA SER A 538 -5.68 33.57 11.56
C SER A 538 -6.73 32.89 10.67
N SER A 539 -7.49 31.96 11.24
CA SER A 539 -8.72 31.42 10.64
C SER A 539 -9.67 30.94 11.72
N SER A 540 -10.97 31.00 11.42
CA SER A 540 -12.00 30.40 12.26
C SER A 540 -12.22 28.91 11.98
N TYR A 541 -11.57 28.36 10.95
CA TYR A 541 -11.53 26.94 10.61
C TYR A 541 -10.29 26.24 11.17
N MET A 542 -9.56 26.89 12.08
CA MET A 542 -8.35 26.34 12.70
C MET A 542 -8.48 26.37 14.22
N VAL A 543 -7.88 25.38 14.88
CA VAL A 543 -7.86 25.25 16.34
C VAL A 543 -6.44 25.00 16.80
N PHE A 544 -5.98 25.81 17.76
CA PHE A 544 -4.65 25.68 18.35
C PHE A 544 -4.72 25.05 19.73
N ASP A 545 -3.82 24.12 19.99
CA ASP A 545 -3.67 23.48 21.30
C ASP A 545 -2.30 23.68 21.92
N SER A 546 -2.13 23.27 23.17
CA SER A 546 -0.89 23.46 23.92
C SER A 546 -0.11 22.16 24.17
N GLY A 547 -0.56 21.01 23.67
CA GLY A 547 -0.23 19.71 24.24
C GLY A 547 0.65 18.81 23.37
N TYR A 548 1.63 18.19 24.03
CA TYR A 548 2.19 16.91 23.62
C TYR A 548 1.92 15.91 24.75
N LYS A 549 1.33 14.77 24.42
CA LYS A 549 1.05 13.70 25.39
C LYS A 549 2.06 12.57 25.25
N TYR A 550 2.28 11.86 26.34
CA TYR A 550 3.15 10.69 26.40
C TYR A 550 2.31 9.42 26.36
N VAL A 551 2.61 8.55 25.41
CA VAL A 551 1.90 7.30 25.14
C VAL A 551 2.87 6.13 25.08
N TYR A 552 2.33 4.93 25.28
CA TYR A 552 3.07 3.69 25.08
C TYR A 552 2.86 3.18 23.65
N ASP A 553 3.96 3.02 22.92
CA ASP A 553 4.02 2.41 21.60
C ASP A 553 4.15 0.89 21.77
N LYS A 554 3.04 0.18 21.55
CA LYS A 554 2.96 -1.29 21.69
C LYS A 554 3.70 -2.05 20.59
N TYR A 555 4.03 -1.42 19.46
CA TYR A 555 4.70 -2.08 18.33
C TYR A 555 6.21 -2.10 18.55
N ASN A 556 6.77 -1.00 19.05
CA ASN A 556 8.21 -0.89 19.31
C ASN A 556 8.60 -1.05 20.79
N ASP A 557 7.64 -1.32 21.69
CA ASP A 557 7.83 -1.40 23.15
C ASP A 557 8.57 -0.17 23.74
N LYS A 558 8.13 1.03 23.36
CA LYS A 558 8.76 2.29 23.77
C LYS A 558 7.72 3.30 24.24
N TYR A 559 8.11 4.19 25.14
CA TYR A 559 7.24 5.32 25.51
C TYR A 559 7.64 6.58 24.74
N ARG A 560 6.68 7.19 24.04
CA ARG A 560 6.92 8.29 23.08
C ARG A 560 5.98 9.47 23.30
N TYR A 561 6.42 10.67 22.91
CA TYR A 561 5.59 11.88 22.92
C TYR A 561 4.92 12.07 21.56
N ILE A 562 3.62 12.38 21.55
CA ILE A 562 2.85 12.64 20.33
C ILE A 562 2.03 13.95 20.46
N PRO A 563 1.74 14.64 19.35
CA PRO A 563 0.92 15.86 19.36
C PRO A 563 -0.54 15.55 19.76
N CYS A 564 -1.22 16.53 20.37
CA CYS A 564 -2.60 16.39 20.87
C CYS A 564 -3.69 16.84 19.87
N ASN A 565 -3.34 17.20 18.64
CA ASN A 565 -4.31 17.61 17.62
C ASN A 565 -5.33 16.52 17.29
N SER A 566 -4.89 15.26 17.22
CA SER A 566 -5.74 14.09 17.07
C SER A 566 -6.70 13.91 18.24
N ASP A 567 -6.25 14.19 19.46
CA ASP A 567 -7.13 14.14 20.64
C ASP A 567 -8.23 15.17 20.53
N ILE A 568 -7.92 16.41 20.16
CA ILE A 568 -8.94 17.47 20.13
C ILE A 568 -9.95 17.24 19.02
N ALA A 569 -9.50 16.79 17.86
CA ALA A 569 -10.40 16.33 16.80
C ALA A 569 -11.26 15.15 17.28
N GLY A 570 -10.65 14.17 17.95
CA GLY A 570 -11.33 13.02 18.54
C GLY A 570 -12.36 13.41 19.61
N LEU A 571 -12.08 14.41 20.45
CA LEU A 571 -13.04 14.95 21.42
C LEU A 571 -14.22 15.63 20.72
N CYS A 572 -14.00 16.25 19.55
CA CYS A 572 -15.09 16.73 18.70
C CYS A 572 -15.95 15.56 18.21
N VAL A 573 -15.35 14.51 17.67
CA VAL A 573 -16.04 13.28 17.24
C VAL A 573 -16.85 12.69 18.39
N GLN A 574 -16.22 12.47 19.55
CA GLN A 574 -16.87 11.91 20.72
C GLN A 574 -18.03 12.78 21.20
N THR A 575 -17.88 14.11 21.16
CA THR A 575 -18.96 15.04 21.50
C THR A 575 -20.13 14.93 20.54
N THR A 576 -19.87 14.76 19.24
CA THR A 576 -20.91 14.50 18.23
C THR A 576 -21.64 13.19 18.51
N ILE A 577 -20.91 12.13 18.86
CA ILE A 577 -21.48 10.79 19.08
C ILE A 577 -22.34 10.75 20.37
N LEU A 578 -21.87 11.38 21.45
CA LEU A 578 -22.54 11.30 22.76
C LEU A 578 -23.62 12.35 22.95
N THR A 579 -23.52 13.49 22.25
CA THR A 579 -24.45 14.62 22.41
C THR A 579 -24.77 15.20 21.05
N ASP A 580 -24.40 16.46 20.78
CA ASP A 580 -24.56 17.09 19.48
C ASP A 580 -23.30 17.91 19.14
N PRO A 581 -23.01 18.17 17.85
CA PRO A 581 -21.80 18.87 17.42
C PRO A 581 -21.58 20.28 17.99
N TRP A 582 -22.66 20.96 18.40
CA TRP A 582 -22.66 22.33 18.91
C TRP A 582 -22.37 22.46 20.41
N PHE A 583 -22.15 21.34 21.10
CA PHE A 583 -21.60 21.38 22.45
C PHE A 583 -20.08 21.55 22.43
N SER A 584 -19.56 22.26 23.44
CA SER A 584 -18.12 22.42 23.59
C SER A 584 -17.44 21.08 23.83
N PRO A 585 -16.37 20.74 23.08
CA PRO A 585 -15.58 19.54 23.32
C PRO A 585 -14.63 19.68 24.53
N ALA A 586 -14.66 20.82 25.24
CA ALA A 586 -13.80 21.11 26.37
C ALA A 586 -14.48 20.86 27.73
N GLY A 587 -13.67 20.88 28.80
CA GLY A 587 -14.11 20.77 30.19
C GLY A 587 -14.17 19.33 30.72
N PHE A 588 -14.50 19.18 32.01
CA PHE A 588 -14.37 17.90 32.73
C PHE A 588 -15.31 16.79 32.27
N THR A 589 -16.38 17.11 31.54
CA THR A 589 -17.36 16.11 31.09
C THR A 589 -17.07 15.54 29.71
N ARG A 590 -16.61 16.38 28.78
CA ARG A 590 -16.37 15.99 27.37
C ARG A 590 -14.91 16.07 26.95
N GLY A 591 -14.11 16.90 27.60
CA GLY A 591 -12.74 17.22 27.21
C GLY A 591 -11.67 16.35 27.84
N VAL A 592 -12.01 15.19 28.43
CA VAL A 592 -11.01 14.29 29.03
C VAL A 592 -10.30 13.50 27.94
N LEU A 593 -8.98 13.66 27.83
CA LEU A 593 -8.17 12.97 26.84
C LEU A 593 -8.00 11.48 27.19
N ARG A 594 -7.96 10.63 26.16
CA ARG A 594 -7.73 9.19 26.28
C ARG A 594 -6.24 8.84 26.20
N ASN A 595 -5.88 7.71 26.82
CA ASN A 595 -4.57 7.08 26.71
C ASN A 595 -3.38 8.00 27.07
N VAL A 596 -3.61 8.95 27.98
CA VAL A 596 -2.55 9.86 28.47
C VAL A 596 -1.86 9.21 29.66
N ILE A 597 -0.55 8.96 29.54
CA ILE A 597 0.28 8.54 30.69
C ILE A 597 0.78 9.77 31.44
N LYS A 598 1.29 10.75 30.71
CA LYS A 598 1.66 12.08 31.20
C LYS A 598 1.60 13.10 30.08
N MET A 599 1.53 14.38 30.44
CA MET A 599 1.70 15.48 29.50
C MET A 599 3.14 15.97 29.52
N GLY A 600 3.66 16.40 28.35
CA GLY A 600 4.96 17.07 28.26
C GLY A 600 4.94 18.46 28.93
N TYR A 601 3.78 19.09 28.98
CA TYR A 601 3.56 20.39 29.62
C TYR A 601 2.14 20.46 30.18
N THR A 602 1.99 20.97 31.41
CA THR A 602 0.70 21.21 32.06
C THR A 602 0.71 22.64 32.64
N PRO A 603 -0.07 23.57 32.06
CA PRO A 603 -0.02 24.98 32.44
C PRO A 603 -0.71 25.26 33.78
N ASN A 604 -0.08 26.11 34.59
CA ASN A 604 -0.70 26.69 35.78
C ASN A 604 -1.73 27.77 35.39
N LYS A 605 -2.42 28.37 36.37
CA LYS A 605 -3.47 29.38 36.09
C LYS A 605 -2.96 30.56 35.27
N ALA A 606 -1.85 31.20 35.67
CA ALA A 606 -1.32 32.37 34.98
C ALA A 606 -0.91 32.05 33.52
N GLN A 607 -0.32 30.87 33.31
CA GLN A 607 0.06 30.38 31.99
C GLN A 607 -1.17 30.07 31.12
N ARG A 608 -2.24 29.50 31.71
CA ARG A 608 -3.51 29.30 30.99
C ARG A 608 -4.12 30.62 30.55
N ASP A 609 -4.10 31.63 31.41
CA ASP A 609 -4.62 32.96 31.07
C ASP A 609 -3.82 33.56 29.89
N GLN A 610 -2.49 33.39 29.88
CA GLN A 610 -1.61 33.79 28.76
C GLN A 610 -1.92 33.03 27.46
N LEU A 611 -2.00 31.69 27.51
CA LEU A 611 -2.30 30.85 26.35
C LEU A 611 -3.65 31.21 25.75
N TYR A 612 -4.67 31.32 26.60
CA TYR A 612 -6.04 31.57 26.17
C TYR A 612 -6.24 32.98 25.63
N ALA A 613 -5.53 33.98 26.17
CA ALA A 613 -5.48 35.32 25.59
C ALA A 613 -4.89 35.32 24.16
N ASN A 614 -3.95 34.40 23.89
CA ASN A 614 -3.29 34.22 22.59
C ASN A 614 -3.94 33.14 21.70
N ARG A 615 -5.20 32.76 21.98
CA ARG A 615 -6.03 31.83 21.17
C ARG A 615 -5.56 30.38 21.19
N VAL A 616 -4.73 30.00 22.16
CA VAL A 616 -4.26 28.63 22.33
C VAL A 616 -5.10 27.95 23.40
N ASN A 617 -5.63 26.77 23.11
CA ASN A 617 -6.43 26.00 24.06
C ASN A 617 -5.51 25.18 24.99
N PRO A 618 -5.51 25.47 26.30
CA PRO A 618 -4.65 24.76 27.23
C PRO A 618 -5.17 23.34 27.49
N ILE A 619 -4.26 22.37 27.52
CA ILE A 619 -4.52 21.01 28.02
C ILE A 619 -3.87 20.88 29.40
N VAL A 620 -4.67 20.50 30.40
CA VAL A 620 -4.28 20.56 31.81
C VAL A 620 -4.50 19.21 32.47
N THR A 621 -3.52 18.74 33.24
CA THR A 621 -3.71 17.60 34.12
C THR A 621 -4.09 18.08 35.52
N PHE A 622 -5.28 17.73 35.97
CA PHE A 622 -5.78 18.03 37.31
C PHE A 622 -5.64 16.79 38.20
N PRO A 623 -5.04 16.89 39.41
CA PRO A 623 -4.93 15.76 40.33
C PRO A 623 -6.31 15.15 40.64
N GLY A 624 -6.47 13.84 40.40
CA GLY A 624 -7.73 13.11 40.63
C GLY A 624 -8.84 13.37 39.60
N GLN A 625 -8.64 14.24 38.61
CA GLN A 625 -9.64 14.59 37.58
C GLN A 625 -9.16 14.33 36.14
N GLY A 626 -7.95 13.79 35.97
CA GLY A 626 -7.39 13.42 34.67
C GLY A 626 -6.84 14.60 33.86
N THR A 627 -6.50 14.33 32.60
CA THR A 627 -6.00 15.33 31.64
C THR A 627 -7.15 15.84 30.77
N VAL A 628 -7.34 17.15 30.76
CA VAL A 628 -8.54 17.80 30.21
C VAL A 628 -8.17 18.94 29.26
N LEU A 629 -8.83 18.99 28.10
CA LEU A 629 -8.88 20.17 27.24
C LEU A 629 -9.68 21.27 27.95
N TYR A 630 -8.99 22.35 28.32
CA TYR A 630 -9.53 23.42 29.16
C TYR A 630 -9.69 24.74 28.38
N GLY A 631 -10.02 24.65 27.10
CA GLY A 631 -10.31 25.78 26.23
C GLY A 631 -11.01 25.35 24.93
N ASP A 632 -11.84 26.23 24.39
CA ASP A 632 -12.68 25.98 23.22
C ASP A 632 -12.60 27.07 22.14
N LYS A 633 -11.47 27.79 22.06
CA LYS A 633 -11.23 28.85 21.08
C LYS A 633 -10.83 28.31 19.71
N THR A 634 -11.21 29.04 18.66
CA THR A 634 -10.60 28.90 17.32
C THR A 634 -9.36 29.80 17.21
N ALA A 635 -8.60 29.68 16.13
CA ALA A 635 -7.42 30.50 15.85
C ALA A 635 -7.75 31.94 15.42
N LEU A 636 -9.01 32.38 15.50
CA LEU A 636 -9.44 33.69 15.05
C LEU A 636 -8.84 34.82 15.91
N SER A 637 -8.17 35.77 15.26
CA SER A 637 -7.48 36.92 15.90
C SER A 637 -8.40 38.00 16.45
N PHE A 638 -9.66 38.05 16.02
CA PHE A 638 -10.61 39.08 16.41
C PHE A 638 -11.85 38.47 17.07
N ALA A 639 -12.51 39.26 17.91
CA ALA A 639 -13.72 38.83 18.60
C ALA A 639 -14.87 38.66 17.59
N SER A 640 -15.42 37.45 17.53
CA SER A 640 -16.56 37.09 16.69
C SER A 640 -17.31 35.93 17.34
N ALA A 641 -18.56 35.68 16.93
CA ALA A 641 -19.27 34.47 17.34
C ALA A 641 -18.50 33.18 16.93
N PHE A 642 -17.69 33.27 15.88
CA PHE A 642 -16.86 32.18 15.37
C PHE A 642 -15.51 32.02 16.08
N ASP A 643 -15.30 32.72 17.21
CA ASP A 643 -14.13 32.53 18.07
C ASP A 643 -14.19 31.23 18.89
N ARG A 644 -15.28 30.45 18.79
CA ARG A 644 -15.49 29.16 19.47
C ARG A 644 -15.61 27.97 18.55
N ILE A 645 -15.02 26.85 18.98
CA ILE A 645 -15.09 25.56 18.28
C ILE A 645 -16.54 25.11 18.13
N ASN A 646 -17.34 25.19 19.20
CA ASN A 646 -18.70 24.68 19.22
C ASN A 646 -19.64 25.49 18.31
N VAL A 647 -19.45 26.81 18.23
CA VAL A 647 -20.21 27.67 17.30
C VAL A 647 -19.81 27.40 15.85
N ARG A 648 -18.52 27.25 15.55
CA ARG A 648 -18.07 26.90 14.19
C ARG A 648 -18.65 25.55 13.75
N ARG A 649 -18.62 24.54 14.62
CA ARG A 649 -19.19 23.21 14.35
C ARG A 649 -20.70 23.24 14.16
N LEU A 650 -21.43 24.07 14.91
CA LEU A 650 -22.86 24.30 14.70
C LEU A 650 -23.15 24.77 13.27
N PHE A 651 -22.43 25.81 12.82
CA PHE A 651 -22.61 26.36 11.47
C PHE A 651 -22.28 25.34 10.38
N LEU A 652 -21.15 24.63 10.48
CA LEU A 652 -20.80 23.57 9.54
C LEU A 652 -21.87 22.47 9.42
N THR A 653 -22.48 22.10 10.55
CA THR A 653 -23.53 21.08 10.59
C THR A 653 -24.83 21.58 9.94
N ILE A 654 -25.20 22.83 10.19
CA ILE A 654 -26.39 23.45 9.61
C ILE A 654 -26.20 23.69 8.11
N GLU A 655 -25.07 24.27 7.70
CA GLU A 655 -24.73 24.58 6.32
C GLU A 655 -24.74 23.31 5.45
N ARG A 656 -24.18 22.20 5.94
CA ARG A 656 -24.20 20.93 5.20
C ARG A 656 -25.61 20.40 4.95
N PHE A 657 -26.48 20.46 5.95
CA PHE A 657 -27.88 20.03 5.79
C PHE A 657 -28.63 20.92 4.80
N ILE A 658 -28.49 22.24 4.94
CA ILE A 658 -29.17 23.21 4.07
C ILE A 658 -28.64 23.10 2.63
N GLU A 659 -27.35 22.85 2.43
CA GLU A 659 -26.78 22.61 1.10
C GLU A 659 -27.41 21.38 0.42
N GLN A 660 -27.58 20.28 1.16
CA GLN A 660 -28.26 19.08 0.63
C GLN A 660 -29.71 19.36 0.27
N ALA A 661 -30.43 20.12 1.11
CA ALA A 661 -31.79 20.54 0.80
C ALA A 661 -31.82 21.44 -0.46
N ALA A 662 -30.90 22.40 -0.58
CA ALA A 662 -30.81 23.32 -1.71
C ALA A 662 -30.50 22.60 -3.03
N LYS A 663 -29.67 21.54 -3.02
CA LYS A 663 -29.38 20.73 -4.22
C LYS A 663 -30.63 20.10 -4.84
N THR A 664 -31.63 19.76 -4.03
CA THR A 664 -32.91 19.22 -4.55
C THR A 664 -33.78 20.26 -5.26
N GLN A 665 -33.51 21.55 -5.05
CA GLN A 665 -34.24 22.66 -5.68
C GLN A 665 -33.59 23.13 -6.98
N LEU A 666 -32.36 22.67 -7.27
CA LEU A 666 -31.64 23.05 -8.47
C LEU A 666 -32.38 22.49 -9.70
N PHE A 667 -32.62 23.35 -10.69
CA PHE A 667 -33.38 23.05 -11.93
C PHE A 667 -34.89 22.86 -11.78
N GLU A 668 -35.45 23.10 -10.59
CA GLU A 668 -36.90 23.15 -10.39
C GLU A 668 -37.50 24.50 -10.81
N GLN A 669 -38.83 24.57 -10.95
CA GLN A 669 -39.52 25.82 -11.24
C GLN A 669 -39.41 26.79 -10.05
N ASN A 670 -38.98 28.04 -10.28
CA ASN A 670 -38.83 29.05 -9.23
C ASN A 670 -40.16 29.78 -8.92
N ASP A 671 -41.12 29.05 -8.37
CA ASP A 671 -42.42 29.58 -7.95
C ASP A 671 -42.58 29.59 -6.41
N SER A 672 -43.75 30.04 -5.93
CA SER A 672 -44.05 30.10 -4.50
C SER A 672 -44.22 28.71 -3.86
N GLU A 673 -44.59 27.70 -4.64
CA GLU A 673 -44.78 26.33 -4.16
C GLU A 673 -43.41 25.70 -3.84
N GLN A 674 -42.43 25.85 -4.74
CA GLN A 674 -41.06 25.37 -4.53
C GLN A 674 -40.36 26.09 -3.37
N ARG A 675 -40.55 27.41 -3.23
CA ARG A 675 -40.06 28.16 -2.06
C ARG A 675 -40.69 27.65 -0.76
N GLY A 676 -42.00 27.39 -0.77
CA GLY A 676 -42.70 26.77 0.34
C GLY A 676 -42.17 25.37 0.67
N PHE A 677 -41.83 24.57 -0.35
CA PHE A 677 -41.24 23.25 -0.17
C PHE A 677 -39.85 23.32 0.49
N PHE A 678 -39.00 24.26 0.07
CA PHE A 678 -37.70 24.49 0.72
C PHE A 678 -37.86 24.89 2.20
N LEU A 679 -38.77 25.83 2.51
CA LEU A 679 -39.08 26.22 3.89
C LEU A 679 -39.57 25.03 4.74
N ASN A 680 -40.45 24.20 4.18
CA ASN A 680 -40.98 23.00 4.83
C ASN A 680 -39.90 21.92 5.11
N ILE A 681 -38.72 22.02 4.49
CA ILE A 681 -37.56 21.16 4.82
C ILE A 681 -36.67 21.82 5.88
N VAL A 682 -36.33 23.11 5.69
CA VAL A 682 -35.32 23.78 6.52
C VAL A 682 -35.86 24.18 7.89
N GLU A 683 -37.10 24.67 7.99
CA GLU A 683 -37.66 25.12 9.26
C GLU A 683 -37.80 24.00 10.30
N PRO A 684 -38.35 22.81 9.99
CA PRO A 684 -38.43 21.72 10.97
C PRO A 684 -37.07 21.24 11.46
N TYR A 685 -36.05 21.27 10.59
CA TYR A 685 -34.67 20.96 10.98
C TYR A 685 -34.14 21.99 11.97
N MET A 686 -34.30 23.29 11.67
CA MET A 686 -33.85 24.35 12.57
C MET A 686 -34.61 24.37 13.91
N GLN A 687 -35.90 24.02 13.92
CA GLN A 687 -36.66 23.80 15.16
C GLN A 687 -36.08 22.64 15.99
N THR A 688 -35.63 21.57 15.33
CA THR A 688 -34.95 20.46 16.01
C THR A 688 -33.63 20.89 16.64
N VAL A 689 -32.82 21.68 15.90
CA VAL A 689 -31.58 22.26 16.43
C VAL A 689 -31.85 23.18 17.63
N GLN A 690 -32.92 23.98 17.58
CA GLN A 690 -33.34 24.84 18.69
C GLN A 690 -33.77 24.00 19.91
N GLY A 691 -34.61 22.97 19.70
CA GLY A 691 -35.06 22.06 20.76
C GLY A 691 -33.91 21.31 21.44
N ARG A 692 -32.83 21.03 20.71
CA ARG A 692 -31.59 20.42 21.21
C ARG A 692 -30.53 21.44 21.66
N ARG A 693 -30.93 22.70 21.86
CA ARG A 693 -30.11 23.78 22.43
C ARG A 693 -28.89 24.18 21.59
N GLY A 694 -28.93 23.98 20.27
CA GLY A 694 -27.90 24.51 19.37
C GLY A 694 -28.05 26.01 19.16
N VAL A 695 -29.27 26.48 18.93
CA VAL A 695 -29.60 27.89 18.68
C VAL A 695 -30.58 28.39 19.74
N THR A 696 -30.46 29.66 20.12
CA THR A 696 -31.48 30.30 20.96
C THR A 696 -32.68 30.74 20.12
N ASP A 697 -32.42 31.16 18.88
CA ASP A 697 -33.42 31.71 17.95
C ASP A 697 -32.89 31.59 16.52
N PHE A 698 -33.80 31.48 15.55
CA PHE A 698 -33.47 31.44 14.12
C PHE A 698 -34.60 32.02 13.28
N LEU A 699 -34.27 32.48 12.07
CA LEU A 699 -35.25 32.92 11.07
C LEU A 699 -34.80 32.39 9.70
N VAL A 700 -35.72 31.72 9.00
CA VAL A 700 -35.52 31.29 7.62
C VAL A 700 -36.43 32.16 6.76
N LYS A 701 -35.87 32.84 5.77
CA LYS A 701 -36.61 33.72 4.87
C LYS A 701 -36.42 33.26 3.43
N CYS A 702 -37.53 32.89 2.79
CA CYS A 702 -37.57 32.48 1.39
C CYS A 702 -38.96 32.81 0.82
N ASP A 703 -39.20 34.10 0.61
CA ASP A 703 -40.49 34.66 0.19
C ASP A 703 -40.33 35.63 -0.99
N GLU A 704 -41.41 36.27 -1.42
CA GLU A 704 -41.40 37.23 -2.52
C GLU A 704 -40.56 38.49 -2.21
N SER A 705 -40.28 38.78 -0.94
CA SER A 705 -39.52 39.98 -0.57
C SER A 705 -38.02 39.82 -0.75
N ASN A 706 -37.48 38.59 -0.63
CA ASN A 706 -36.08 38.30 -0.99
C ASN A 706 -35.93 37.62 -2.36
N ASN A 707 -37.02 37.18 -2.99
CA ASN A 707 -37.07 36.69 -4.37
C ASN A 707 -37.98 37.57 -5.24
N PRO A 708 -37.57 38.81 -5.56
CA PRO A 708 -38.36 39.70 -6.39
C PRO A 708 -38.39 39.20 -7.85
N PRO A 709 -39.36 39.64 -8.68
CA PRO A 709 -39.51 39.18 -10.07
C PRO A 709 -38.22 39.26 -10.89
N GLU A 710 -37.39 40.28 -10.67
CA GLU A 710 -36.12 40.44 -11.39
C GLU A 710 -35.11 39.33 -11.05
N ALA A 711 -35.13 38.78 -9.84
CA ALA A 711 -34.30 37.64 -9.46
C ALA A 711 -34.80 36.35 -10.13
N ILE A 712 -36.12 36.17 -10.17
CA ILE A 712 -36.76 35.04 -10.85
C ILE A 712 -36.45 35.06 -12.34
N ASP A 713 -36.51 36.23 -12.99
CA ASP A 713 -36.17 36.41 -14.41
C ASP A 713 -34.70 36.10 -14.72
N ARG A 714 -33.79 36.27 -13.73
CA ARG A 714 -32.39 35.85 -13.83
C ARG A 714 -32.17 34.37 -13.51
N GLY A 715 -33.19 33.66 -13.07
CA GLY A 715 -33.09 32.28 -12.60
C GLY A 715 -32.40 32.12 -11.24
N GLU A 716 -32.42 33.17 -10.40
CA GLU A 716 -31.81 33.16 -9.07
C GLU A 716 -32.83 32.78 -7.98
N PHE A 717 -32.40 31.97 -7.02
CA PHE A 717 -33.18 31.57 -5.85
C PHE A 717 -32.44 31.98 -4.57
N PHE A 718 -33.07 32.84 -3.77
CA PHE A 718 -32.51 33.37 -2.52
C PHE A 718 -33.20 32.74 -1.31
N ALA A 719 -32.39 32.18 -0.41
CA ALA A 719 -32.80 31.78 0.92
C ALA A 719 -31.85 32.41 1.94
N GLU A 720 -32.39 33.20 2.86
CA GLU A 720 -31.63 33.85 3.92
C GLU A 720 -31.90 33.13 5.24
N ILE A 721 -30.83 32.69 5.91
CA ILE A 721 -30.92 31.98 7.19
C ILE A 721 -30.17 32.77 8.26
N TYR A 722 -30.91 33.27 9.24
CA TYR A 722 -30.38 34.00 10.37
C TYR A 722 -30.34 33.08 11.59
N VAL A 723 -29.19 33.04 12.28
CA VAL A 723 -28.97 32.10 13.39
C VAL A 723 -28.40 32.84 14.60
N LYS A 724 -29.01 32.65 15.78
CA LYS A 724 -28.44 33.05 17.07
C LYS A 724 -27.90 31.82 17.80
N PRO A 725 -26.57 31.57 17.78
CA PRO A 725 -26.01 30.37 18.39
C PRO A 725 -26.04 30.43 19.91
N THR A 726 -26.22 29.28 20.55
CA THR A 726 -26.11 29.15 22.01
C THR A 726 -24.64 29.23 22.42
N ARG A 727 -24.32 30.10 23.38
CA ARG A 727 -22.95 30.32 23.86
C ARG A 727 -22.61 29.45 25.06
N THR A 728 -21.34 29.06 25.18
CA THR A 728 -20.81 28.28 26.30
C THR A 728 -20.46 29.18 27.49
N VAL A 729 -20.60 28.64 28.71
CA VAL A 729 -20.18 29.32 29.93
C VAL A 729 -18.69 29.02 30.16
N ASN A 730 -17.84 30.05 30.04
CA ASN A 730 -16.39 29.90 30.17
C ASN A 730 -15.82 30.50 31.47
N TYR A 731 -16.60 31.35 32.15
CA TYR A 731 -16.19 32.03 33.38
C TYR A 731 -17.31 31.93 34.41
N ILE A 732 -16.96 31.56 35.64
CA ILE A 732 -17.86 31.54 36.79
C ILE A 732 -17.19 32.35 37.90
N THR A 733 -17.85 33.44 38.33
CA THR A 733 -17.41 34.25 39.46
C THR A 733 -18.31 33.97 40.65
N LEU A 734 -17.74 33.43 41.73
CA LEU A 734 -18.45 33.19 42.99
C LEU A 734 -17.97 34.21 44.02
N SER A 735 -18.88 35.05 44.51
CA SER A 735 -18.60 36.04 45.55
C SER A 735 -19.22 35.56 46.87
N PHE A 736 -18.38 35.33 47.87
CA PHE A 736 -18.82 35.03 49.23
C PHE A 736 -18.78 36.31 50.06
N ILE A 737 -19.95 36.80 50.48
CA ILE A 737 -20.08 38.05 51.24
C ILE A 737 -20.60 37.71 52.64
N ALA A 738 -19.80 38.01 53.67
CA ALA A 738 -20.22 37.91 55.06
C ALA A 738 -20.73 39.28 55.53
N THR A 739 -22.01 39.35 55.90
CA THR A 739 -22.65 40.58 56.37
C THR A 739 -22.78 40.56 57.89
N ARG A 740 -22.90 41.73 58.53
CA ARG A 740 -23.23 41.80 59.97
C ARG A 740 -24.66 41.32 60.17
N SER A 741 -24.95 40.70 61.32
CA SER A 741 -26.24 40.08 61.65
C SER A 741 -27.47 41.01 61.52
N GLY A 742 -27.27 42.34 61.51
CA GLY A 742 -28.32 43.35 61.36
C GLY A 742 -28.47 43.94 59.96
N VAL A 743 -27.71 43.49 58.95
CA VAL A 743 -27.80 43.97 57.57
C VAL A 743 -28.58 42.97 56.73
N SER A 744 -29.63 43.45 56.04
CA SER A 744 -30.45 42.59 55.19
C SER A 744 -29.69 42.21 53.91
N PHE A 745 -29.83 40.98 53.43
CA PHE A 745 -29.20 40.57 52.16
C PHE A 745 -29.71 41.39 50.97
N SER A 746 -30.92 41.94 51.05
CA SER A 746 -31.47 42.86 50.03
C SER A 746 -30.70 44.17 49.91
N GLU A 747 -30.07 44.68 50.98
CA GLU A 747 -29.22 45.89 50.94
C GLU A 747 -27.83 45.63 50.37
N VAL A 748 -27.44 44.36 50.22
CA VAL A 748 -26.10 43.95 49.79
C VAL A 748 -26.08 43.48 48.32
N VAL A 749 -27.25 43.19 47.76
CA VAL A 749 -27.43 42.66 46.40
C VAL A 749 -27.79 43.74 45.37
N SER A 750 -28.06 44.99 45.79
CA SER A 750 -28.21 46.16 44.91
C SER A 750 -26.86 46.65 44.40
#